data_AF-A0AAX4JDF8-F1
#
_entry.id   AF-A0AAX4JDF8-F1
#
_cell.length_a   1.000
_cell.length_b   1.000
_cell.length_c   1.000
_cell.angle_alpha   90.00
_cell.angle_beta   90.00
_cell.angle_gamma   90.00
#
_symmetry.space_group_name_H-M   'P 1'
#
loop_
_entity.id
_entity.type
_entity.pdbx_description
1 polymer ?
#
loop_
_entity_poly.entity_id
_entity_poly.type
_entity_poly.pdbx_seq_one_letter_code
_entity_poly.pdbx_strand_id
1 'polypeptide(L)'
;MNDDELLKKLKTESKSHISFWSDSNKDTFEVEIPIADSEFSFTSAEISDQSNMKTSNNNKISNIKFIIRDIIKTQDTTKLYGDDVICNIRGEWRTINFEINTKLTVMTCLCCDKDLSKEYKDGFIIVEVDDETNYLFIEDDLMTITNFVSSIRCINNPYLSSKVADINFNFSDKCLVNGIILHEIMEECIINDNYKLSFIINKMNESIKENIVNIYICDSDEKTVRNDCMMITKNIISFTSTNDYKFEESEKQVSSLLMNLKGNCDAVGQNVVLEIKSGKYLDVSHKAQVLLYSLLLREKYKKTFFPCLFYISGNNFLNLTLRHSEIKSLMILRNKLTLINEIEDCSCSEFESCRILQKISKFRDTHWLKKMYLSINQEEKYRQKETWHLVKFKKQEDMTVVFINNDIPVEDVFINIYTVDLVKICKGIISKVDLYLYVSLSENINLEKDRDYYISFGNNDIFFKYMRWSLINIAYFKYINKSETSHGFQLPDEDIENEGLLDFSIDDIEVTEIKGNNTKINLKDDINIKDSLDDAIHSSLDRQISQTIKSNTTSTGSTENMPSSALSDTSSFVYFTPLPEIPRFKYKIPEIYLSQFLSLNNDQKSALYSALHCENYKIVHGMPGTGKSSVIVLLIKILVYLNKKVLLVCYTNLALTNILDKLKTIRSYRAKKESCNFSSVSDLKRYFKNIDLVASTCFGFRDPIFLNRSFDFCIIDEGSQQHLLLTLIPISLCTRFIIFGDHLQLKPLSKSNSLLSLSLFEYLLDSDHSELTIQYRMGPNIMRLSNELFYNNKLKLSTEKMKTEDTVSFVDSNTINYNKFITRVKDSTILCYFNSQVKKTRDLTKCQVETVDRFQGSEADNIIVVFDPIVKCGVLESRERLNVALTRARKNLILVGDINKMKDIQILQDLLAIMNID
;
A
#
# COMPACT_ATOMS: atom_id res chain seq x y z
N MET A 1 3.80 10.72 -45.97
CA MET A 1 2.84 11.70 -46.54
C MET A 1 3.17 13.05 -45.95
N ASN A 2 3.02 14.11 -46.75
CA ASN A 2 3.01 15.49 -46.26
C ASN A 2 1.66 15.78 -45.55
N ASP A 3 1.61 16.70 -44.60
CA ASP A 3 0.41 17.01 -43.81
C ASP A 3 -0.77 17.47 -44.69
N ASP A 4 -0.49 18.24 -45.75
CA ASP A 4 -1.48 18.65 -46.77
C ASP A 4 -2.09 17.47 -47.55
N GLU A 5 -1.34 16.38 -47.68
CA GLU A 5 -1.76 15.16 -48.39
C GLU A 5 -2.67 14.31 -47.50
N LEU A 6 -2.40 14.29 -46.19
CA LEU A 6 -3.25 13.67 -45.16
C LEU A 6 -4.59 14.41 -45.03
N LEU A 7 -4.55 15.75 -45.01
CA LEU A 7 -5.73 16.62 -44.97
C LEU A 7 -6.64 16.50 -46.20
N LYS A 8 -6.10 16.14 -47.38
CA LYS A 8 -6.91 15.84 -48.58
C LYS A 8 -7.56 14.46 -48.52
N LYS A 9 -6.85 13.42 -48.06
CA LYS A 9 -7.42 12.07 -47.86
C LYS A 9 -8.54 12.07 -46.82
N LEU A 10 -8.33 12.70 -45.66
CA LEU A 10 -9.32 12.76 -44.58
C LEU A 10 -10.60 13.54 -44.92
N LYS A 11 -10.63 14.30 -46.02
CA LYS A 11 -11.79 15.08 -46.48
C LYS A 11 -12.61 14.42 -47.59
N THR A 12 -12.16 13.29 -48.15
CA THR A 12 -12.76 12.71 -49.38
C THR A 12 -13.46 11.37 -49.21
N GLU A 13 -13.31 10.68 -48.08
CA GLU A 13 -13.92 9.37 -47.85
C GLU A 13 -15.06 9.44 -46.81
N SER A 14 -16.29 9.55 -47.32
CA SER A 14 -17.53 9.40 -46.56
C SER A 14 -18.39 8.26 -47.11
N LYS A 15 -18.03 7.02 -46.77
CA LYS A 15 -18.97 5.88 -46.66
C LYS A 15 -18.33 4.63 -46.05
N SER A 16 -19.19 3.78 -45.52
CA SER A 16 -18.90 2.56 -44.79
C SER A 16 -18.48 1.39 -45.69
N HIS A 17 -17.19 1.12 -45.81
CA HIS A 17 -16.63 -0.23 -46.08
C HIS A 17 -15.17 -0.25 -45.59
N ILE A 18 -14.72 -1.36 -44.99
CA ILE A 18 -13.32 -1.58 -44.60
C ILE A 18 -12.85 -2.89 -45.24
N SER A 19 -11.83 -2.81 -46.08
CA SER A 19 -11.12 -3.99 -46.60
C SER A 19 -9.83 -4.19 -45.83
N PHE A 20 -9.58 -5.42 -45.37
CA PHE A 20 -8.31 -5.78 -44.74
C PHE A 20 -7.35 -6.36 -45.77
N TRP A 21 -6.08 -5.98 -45.67
CA TRP A 21 -4.99 -6.52 -46.49
C TRP A 21 -4.18 -7.53 -45.67
N SER A 22 -3.84 -8.66 -46.26
CA SER A 22 -3.02 -9.71 -45.65
C SER A 22 -1.74 -9.89 -46.47
N ASP A 23 -0.58 -9.73 -45.84
CA ASP A 23 0.73 -9.79 -46.50
C ASP A 23 1.16 -11.22 -46.95
N SER A 24 0.32 -12.25 -46.77
CA SER A 24 0.69 -13.66 -46.99
C SER A 24 -0.02 -14.38 -48.15
N ASN A 25 -1.17 -13.91 -48.63
CA ASN A 25 -1.82 -14.43 -49.85
C ASN A 25 -2.70 -13.34 -50.49
N LYS A 26 -2.59 -13.15 -51.81
CA LYS A 26 -3.17 -12.03 -52.56
C LYS A 26 -4.66 -12.21 -52.92
N ASP A 27 -5.51 -12.55 -51.95
CA ASP A 27 -6.97 -12.59 -52.14
C ASP A 27 -7.68 -11.71 -51.11
N THR A 28 -8.63 -10.91 -51.59
CA THR A 28 -9.51 -10.08 -50.76
C THR A 28 -10.78 -10.85 -50.40
N PHE A 29 -11.02 -11.04 -49.10
CA PHE A 29 -12.28 -11.57 -48.59
C PHE A 29 -13.19 -10.44 -48.09
N GLU A 30 -14.44 -10.44 -48.54
CA GLU A 30 -15.51 -9.60 -47.99
C GLU A 30 -16.22 -10.37 -46.86
N VAL A 31 -16.50 -9.70 -45.75
CA VAL A 31 -17.29 -10.24 -44.63
C VAL A 31 -18.39 -9.24 -44.31
N GLU A 32 -19.64 -9.63 -44.54
CA GLU A 32 -20.79 -8.90 -44.04
C GLU A 32 -20.89 -9.07 -42.51
N ILE A 33 -20.96 -7.97 -41.78
CA ILE A 33 -21.25 -7.98 -40.34
C ILE A 33 -22.78 -7.94 -40.19
N PRO A 34 -23.42 -8.96 -39.60
CA PRO A 34 -24.86 -8.92 -39.38
C PRO A 34 -25.18 -7.88 -38.30
N ILE A 35 -26.03 -6.91 -38.64
CA ILE A 35 -26.66 -6.04 -37.67
C ILE A 35 -27.71 -6.88 -36.94
N ALA A 36 -27.49 -7.14 -35.66
CA ALA A 36 -28.49 -7.79 -34.82
C ALA A 36 -29.55 -6.75 -34.40
N ASP A 37 -30.69 -6.76 -35.10
CA ASP A 37 -31.89 -6.05 -34.66
C ASP A 37 -32.39 -6.66 -33.35
N SER A 38 -32.46 -5.84 -32.29
CA SER A 38 -33.37 -6.06 -31.18
C SER A 38 -33.90 -4.71 -30.70
N GLU A 39 -35.14 -4.42 -31.07
CA GLU A 39 -35.79 -3.14 -30.80
C GLU A 39 -35.95 -2.89 -29.29
N PHE A 40 -35.40 -1.77 -28.81
CA PHE A 40 -35.97 -1.04 -27.68
C PHE A 40 -36.28 0.39 -28.13
N SER A 41 -37.51 0.59 -28.58
CA SER A 41 -38.02 1.88 -29.06
C SER A 41 -38.13 2.88 -27.91
N PHE A 42 -37.12 3.74 -27.74
CA PHE A 42 -37.32 5.01 -27.06
C PHE A 42 -37.86 6.03 -28.08
N THR A 43 -39.17 6.26 -28.05
CA THR A 43 -39.84 7.24 -28.90
C THR A 43 -39.32 8.64 -28.63
N SER A 44 -38.75 9.26 -29.67
CA SER A 44 -38.32 10.66 -29.66
C SER A 44 -39.53 11.60 -29.79
N ALA A 45 -40.12 11.98 -28.66
CA ALA A 45 -41.06 13.09 -28.49
C ALA A 45 -40.93 13.57 -27.02
N GLU A 46 -40.92 14.87 -26.70
CA GLU A 46 -41.22 16.07 -27.49
C GLU A 46 -40.07 17.11 -27.37
N ILE A 47 -39.81 17.86 -28.44
CA ILE A 47 -38.98 19.08 -28.40
C ILE A 47 -39.93 20.28 -28.51
N SER A 48 -40.30 20.86 -27.37
CA SER A 48 -40.90 22.19 -27.26
C SER A 48 -40.74 22.74 -25.85
N ASP A 49 -40.69 24.07 -25.74
CA ASP A 49 -40.69 24.87 -24.49
C ASP A 49 -39.43 24.86 -23.61
N GLN A 50 -38.26 25.04 -24.24
CA GLN A 50 -37.11 25.68 -23.57
C GLN A 50 -37.29 27.21 -23.42
N SER A 51 -38.36 27.65 -22.76
CA SER A 51 -38.47 29.03 -22.25
C SER A 51 -39.50 29.13 -21.12
N ASN A 52 -39.01 29.29 -19.88
CA ASN A 52 -39.72 29.57 -18.61
C ASN A 52 -39.69 28.47 -17.51
N MET A 53 -38.50 27.97 -17.14
CA MET A 53 -38.30 27.57 -15.74
C MET A 53 -37.69 28.74 -14.96
N LYS A 54 -38.53 29.41 -14.18
CA LYS A 54 -38.10 30.48 -13.27
C LYS A 54 -37.10 29.93 -12.26
N THR A 55 -36.00 30.65 -12.07
CA THR A 55 -35.07 30.45 -10.96
C THR A 55 -35.80 30.64 -9.63
N SER A 56 -36.19 29.55 -8.97
CA SER A 56 -36.76 29.57 -7.61
C SER A 56 -35.65 29.78 -6.57
N ASN A 57 -35.92 30.63 -5.59
CA ASN A 57 -34.93 31.11 -4.62
C ASN A 57 -34.59 30.07 -3.54
N ASN A 58 -33.32 30.06 -3.12
CA ASN A 58 -32.87 29.81 -1.73
C ASN A 58 -33.57 28.70 -0.92
N ASN A 59 -33.65 27.47 -1.44
CA ASN A 59 -33.97 26.32 -0.59
C ASN A 59 -32.79 26.05 0.38
N LYS A 60 -33.07 26.17 1.68
CA LYS A 60 -32.13 25.87 2.75
C LYS A 60 -32.12 24.36 2.95
N ILE A 61 -31.11 23.68 2.36
CA ILE A 61 -30.91 22.22 2.54
C ILE A 61 -31.09 21.88 4.02
N SER A 62 -32.08 21.04 4.30
CA SER A 62 -32.42 20.61 5.64
C SER A 62 -32.12 19.13 5.78
N ASN A 63 -31.48 18.80 6.89
CA ASN A 63 -31.10 17.45 7.26
C ASN A 63 -31.40 17.21 8.74
N ILE A 64 -31.52 15.94 9.11
CA ILE A 64 -31.74 15.49 10.49
C ILE A 64 -30.71 14.38 10.74
N LYS A 65 -29.93 14.53 11.82
CA LYS A 65 -28.92 13.56 12.24
C LYS A 65 -29.38 12.88 13.52
N PHE A 66 -29.26 11.56 13.59
CA PHE A 66 -29.57 10.80 14.81
C PHE A 66 -28.79 9.48 14.86
N ILE A 67 -28.74 8.87 16.04
CA ILE A 67 -28.15 7.54 16.26
C ILE A 67 -29.29 6.55 16.46
N ILE A 68 -29.24 5.39 15.81
CA ILE A 68 -30.24 4.32 16.04
C ILE A 68 -30.08 3.78 17.47
N ARG A 69 -31.15 3.87 18.26
CA ARG A 69 -31.30 3.27 19.60
C ARG A 69 -32.11 1.98 19.56
N ASP A 70 -33.15 1.91 18.73
CA ASP A 70 -34.00 0.73 18.57
C ASP A 70 -34.53 0.59 17.12
N ILE A 71 -34.88 -0.63 16.72
CA ILE A 71 -35.30 -1.00 15.37
C ILE A 71 -36.54 -1.90 15.43
N ILE A 72 -37.67 -1.39 14.96
CA ILE A 72 -38.92 -2.17 14.86
C ILE A 72 -39.23 -2.45 13.38
N LYS A 73 -39.09 -3.72 12.96
CA LYS A 73 -39.45 -4.17 11.60
C LYS A 73 -40.88 -4.72 11.59
N THR A 74 -41.69 -4.24 10.64
CA THR A 74 -43.05 -4.73 10.33
C THR A 74 -43.10 -5.25 8.89
N GLN A 75 -44.27 -5.74 8.43
CA GLN A 75 -44.44 -6.23 7.05
C GLN A 75 -44.12 -5.14 6.00
N ASP A 76 -44.55 -3.90 6.23
CA ASP A 76 -44.43 -2.81 5.24
C ASP A 76 -43.43 -1.70 5.62
N THR A 77 -43.13 -1.54 6.91
CA THR A 77 -42.29 -0.43 7.42
C THR A 77 -41.17 -0.92 8.33
N THR A 78 -40.02 -0.26 8.29
CA THR A 78 -38.94 -0.40 9.29
C THR A 78 -38.82 0.92 10.03
N LYS A 79 -39.09 0.91 11.33
CA LYS A 79 -38.98 2.11 12.18
C LYS A 79 -37.63 2.11 12.90
N LEU A 80 -36.89 3.18 12.73
CA LEU A 80 -35.64 3.44 13.45
C LEU A 80 -35.90 4.53 14.48
N TYR A 81 -35.68 4.21 15.75
CA TYR A 81 -35.84 5.14 16.86
C TYR A 81 -34.49 5.71 17.23
N GLY A 82 -34.37 7.04 17.27
CA GLY A 82 -33.28 7.77 17.89
C GLY A 82 -33.69 8.33 19.26
N ASP A 83 -32.86 9.22 19.81
CA ASP A 83 -33.14 9.86 21.11
C ASP A 83 -34.35 10.82 21.04
N ASP A 84 -34.48 11.56 19.94
CA ASP A 84 -35.53 12.56 19.67
C ASP A 84 -36.14 12.46 18.26
N VAL A 85 -35.75 11.44 17.48
CA VAL A 85 -36.17 11.23 16.08
C VAL A 85 -36.80 9.84 15.90
N ILE A 86 -37.85 9.73 15.09
CA ILE A 86 -38.39 8.45 14.60
C ILE A 86 -38.35 8.49 13.07
N CYS A 87 -37.52 7.63 12.47
CA CYS A 87 -37.44 7.50 11.02
C CYS A 87 -38.22 6.27 10.56
N ASN A 88 -39.29 6.48 9.78
CA ASN A 88 -40.08 5.42 9.16
C ASN A 88 -39.53 5.15 7.75
N ILE A 89 -39.00 3.94 7.54
CA ILE A 89 -38.41 3.51 6.27
C ILE A 89 -39.35 2.57 5.54
N ARG A 90 -39.62 2.88 4.26
CA ARG A 90 -40.48 2.11 3.35
C ARG A 90 -39.73 1.80 2.04
N GLY A 91 -40.36 1.04 1.16
CA GLY A 91 -39.81 0.78 -0.18
C GLY A 91 -38.48 0.03 -0.18
N GLU A 92 -37.66 0.28 -1.21
CA GLU A 92 -36.38 -0.39 -1.44
C GLU A 92 -35.32 -0.10 -0.35
N TRP A 93 -35.44 1.03 0.36
CA TRP A 93 -34.55 1.38 1.48
C TRP A 93 -34.56 0.35 2.61
N ARG A 94 -35.65 -0.43 2.74
CA ARG A 94 -35.75 -1.52 3.72
C ARG A 94 -34.77 -2.68 3.45
N THR A 95 -34.13 -2.71 2.28
CA THR A 95 -33.09 -3.71 1.95
C THR A 95 -31.73 -3.43 2.61
N ILE A 96 -31.59 -2.34 3.37
CA ILE A 96 -30.39 -2.02 4.15
C ILE A 96 -30.48 -2.70 5.53
N ASN A 97 -29.41 -3.40 5.92
CA ASN A 97 -29.30 -4.07 7.21
C ASN A 97 -28.84 -3.09 8.30
N PHE A 98 -29.74 -2.24 8.78
CA PHE A 98 -29.45 -1.31 9.88
C PHE A 98 -29.13 -2.02 11.20
N GLU A 99 -28.13 -1.50 11.92
CA GLU A 99 -27.71 -1.98 13.25
C GLU A 99 -27.88 -0.89 14.32
N ILE A 100 -28.08 -1.29 15.59
CA ILE A 100 -28.15 -0.35 16.71
C ILE A 100 -26.80 0.35 16.89
N ASN A 101 -26.83 1.64 17.25
CA ASN A 101 -25.71 2.59 17.28
C ASN A 101 -25.19 3.07 15.91
N THR A 102 -25.79 2.66 14.78
CA THR A 102 -25.50 3.28 13.48
C THR A 102 -25.86 4.77 13.50
N LYS A 103 -25.00 5.62 12.96
CA LYS A 103 -25.25 7.07 12.79
C LYS A 103 -25.89 7.33 11.44
N LEU A 104 -26.98 8.09 11.43
CA LEU A 104 -27.77 8.37 10.25
C LEU A 104 -27.93 9.88 10.01
N THR A 105 -27.84 10.27 8.75
CA THR A 105 -28.31 11.56 8.24
C THR A 105 -29.49 11.32 7.28
N VAL A 106 -30.64 11.94 7.53
CA VAL A 106 -31.74 12.08 6.55
C VAL A 106 -31.65 13.47 5.93
N MET A 107 -31.84 13.59 4.61
CA MET A 107 -31.89 14.88 3.89
C MET A 107 -32.99 14.94 2.83
N THR A 108 -33.29 16.15 2.36
CA THR A 108 -34.20 16.40 1.24
C THR A 108 -33.69 15.83 -0.08
N CYS A 109 -34.60 15.53 -1.03
CA CYS A 109 -34.15 15.15 -2.36
C CYS A 109 -33.65 16.36 -3.16
N LEU A 110 -32.34 16.38 -3.47
CA LEU A 110 -31.73 17.33 -4.41
C LEU A 110 -32.08 17.06 -5.89
N CYS A 111 -32.95 16.09 -6.14
CA CYS A 111 -33.41 15.67 -7.47
C CYS A 111 -34.67 16.41 -7.93
N CYS A 112 -35.57 16.73 -7.00
CA CYS A 112 -36.94 17.18 -7.27
C CYS A 112 -37.37 18.37 -6.40
N ASP A 113 -36.42 18.97 -5.67
CA ASP A 113 -36.58 20.17 -4.84
C ASP A 113 -37.75 20.13 -3.83
N LYS A 114 -38.18 18.92 -3.42
CA LYS A 114 -39.13 18.69 -2.33
C LYS A 114 -38.47 19.04 -0.98
N ASP A 115 -39.20 19.77 -0.14
CA ASP A 115 -38.82 20.03 1.26
C ASP A 115 -38.86 18.77 2.13
N LEU A 116 -38.19 18.83 3.29
CA LEU A 116 -38.08 17.69 4.22
C LEU A 116 -39.42 17.44 4.91
N SER A 117 -40.11 16.38 4.52
CA SER A 117 -41.36 15.94 5.16
C SER A 117 -41.08 15.48 6.59
N LYS A 118 -41.45 16.31 7.57
CA LYS A 118 -41.30 16.03 8.99
C LYS A 118 -42.53 16.44 9.80
N GLU A 119 -42.89 15.60 10.76
CA GLU A 119 -43.97 15.87 11.72
C GLU A 119 -43.38 15.94 13.14
N TYR A 120 -43.99 16.74 14.01
CA TYR A 120 -43.61 16.83 15.43
C TYR A 120 -44.73 16.23 16.27
N LYS A 121 -44.45 15.14 16.99
CA LYS A 121 -45.45 14.42 17.76
C LYS A 121 -44.84 13.78 19.01
N ASP A 122 -45.51 13.96 20.15
CA ASP A 122 -45.16 13.35 21.44
C ASP A 122 -43.69 13.57 21.87
N GLY A 123 -43.11 14.71 21.47
CA GLY A 123 -41.70 15.07 21.73
C GLY A 123 -40.70 14.62 20.66
N PHE A 124 -41.11 13.78 19.71
CA PHE A 124 -40.26 13.26 18.64
C PHE A 124 -40.44 14.02 17.32
N ILE A 125 -39.37 14.08 16.53
CA ILE A 125 -39.39 14.45 15.11
C ILE A 125 -39.60 13.17 14.30
N ILE A 126 -40.77 13.03 13.67
CA ILE A 126 -41.08 11.90 12.78
C ILE A 126 -40.68 12.29 11.35
N VAL A 127 -39.96 11.40 10.67
CA VAL A 127 -39.48 11.58 9.30
C VAL A 127 -39.76 10.31 8.50
N GLU A 128 -40.25 10.45 7.27
CA GLU A 128 -40.45 9.32 6.34
C GLU A 128 -39.31 9.27 5.32
N VAL A 129 -38.88 8.06 4.96
CA VAL A 129 -37.98 7.81 3.83
C VAL A 129 -38.56 6.65 3.01
N ASP A 130 -38.85 6.91 1.74
CA ASP A 130 -39.48 5.96 0.84
C ASP A 130 -38.94 6.07 -0.60
N ASP A 131 -39.62 5.46 -1.56
CA ASP A 131 -39.19 5.41 -2.96
C ASP A 131 -39.41 6.73 -3.74
N GLU A 132 -40.00 7.76 -3.12
CA GLU A 132 -40.29 9.06 -3.73
C GLU A 132 -39.83 10.29 -2.91
N THR A 133 -39.47 10.10 -1.64
CA THR A 133 -39.21 11.17 -0.67
C THR A 133 -37.96 10.92 0.16
N ASN A 134 -37.17 11.99 0.28
CA ASN A 134 -35.94 12.09 1.08
C ASN A 134 -34.84 11.09 0.68
N TYR A 135 -33.65 11.29 1.24
CA TYR A 135 -32.52 10.39 1.14
C TYR A 135 -31.98 10.09 2.54
N LEU A 136 -31.54 8.86 2.75
CA LEU A 136 -30.92 8.40 3.98
C LEU A 136 -29.44 8.08 3.73
N PHE A 137 -28.57 8.43 4.67
CA PHE A 137 -27.13 8.19 4.63
C PHE A 137 -26.66 7.58 5.95
N ILE A 138 -25.88 6.49 5.87
CA ILE A 138 -25.10 5.96 6.99
C ILE A 138 -23.78 6.74 7.07
N GLU A 139 -23.47 7.37 8.20
CA GLU A 139 -22.22 8.13 8.31
C GLU A 139 -21.01 7.19 8.36
N ASP A 140 -20.03 7.43 7.49
CA ASP A 140 -18.83 6.59 7.31
C ASP A 140 -17.68 7.42 6.68
N ASP A 141 -16.50 6.84 6.53
CA ASP A 141 -15.33 7.45 5.88
C ASP A 141 -15.65 7.94 4.44
N LEU A 142 -14.97 9.02 4.00
CA LEU A 142 -15.16 9.55 2.64
C LEU A 142 -14.65 8.59 1.55
N MET A 143 -15.59 8.01 0.82
CA MET A 143 -15.32 7.14 -0.33
C MET A 143 -15.14 7.97 -1.62
N THR A 144 -14.20 7.58 -2.49
CA THR A 144 -14.13 8.18 -3.83
C THR A 144 -15.26 7.65 -4.70
N ILE A 145 -15.86 8.52 -5.52
CA ILE A 145 -16.92 8.15 -6.45
C ILE A 145 -16.44 7.09 -7.42
N THR A 146 -15.22 7.16 -7.92
CA THR A 146 -14.64 6.12 -8.80
C THR A 146 -14.60 4.75 -8.13
N ASN A 147 -14.23 4.67 -6.84
CA ASN A 147 -14.25 3.42 -6.09
C ASN A 147 -15.70 2.97 -5.81
N PHE A 148 -16.57 3.87 -5.36
CA PHE A 148 -18.00 3.60 -5.15
C PHE A 148 -18.66 3.04 -6.41
N VAL A 149 -18.52 3.72 -7.55
CA VAL A 149 -19.14 3.38 -8.83
C VAL A 149 -18.66 2.05 -9.39
N SER A 150 -17.47 1.59 -9.02
CA SER A 150 -16.98 0.24 -9.38
C SER A 150 -17.80 -0.90 -8.72
N SER A 151 -18.50 -0.61 -7.61
CA SER A 151 -19.38 -1.58 -6.94
C SER A 151 -20.54 -2.07 -7.79
N ILE A 152 -20.93 -1.30 -8.80
CA ILE A 152 -22.00 -1.65 -9.75
C ILE A 152 -21.63 -2.93 -10.52
N ARG A 153 -20.33 -3.16 -10.77
CA ARG A 153 -19.83 -4.42 -11.38
C ARG A 153 -19.48 -5.49 -10.34
N CYS A 154 -18.89 -5.09 -9.20
CA CYS A 154 -18.57 -6.01 -8.11
C CYS A 154 -18.63 -5.31 -6.75
N ILE A 155 -19.57 -5.75 -5.90
CA ILE A 155 -19.79 -5.20 -4.55
C ILE A 155 -18.53 -5.23 -3.66
N ASN A 156 -17.62 -6.20 -3.88
CA ASN A 156 -16.37 -6.34 -3.13
C ASN A 156 -15.22 -5.49 -3.66
N ASN A 157 -15.28 -4.93 -4.88
CA ASN A 157 -14.15 -4.18 -5.42
C ASN A 157 -13.76 -2.96 -4.56
N PRO A 158 -14.69 -2.16 -3.99
CA PRO A 158 -14.35 -1.08 -3.06
C PRO A 158 -13.55 -1.54 -1.83
N TYR A 159 -13.84 -2.73 -1.32
CA TYR A 159 -13.10 -3.35 -0.22
C TYR A 159 -11.72 -3.82 -0.69
N LEU A 160 -11.65 -4.57 -1.78
CA LEU A 160 -10.42 -5.16 -2.31
C LEU A 160 -9.39 -4.11 -2.74
N SER A 161 -9.81 -3.05 -3.44
CA SER A 161 -8.96 -1.92 -3.84
C SER A 161 -8.36 -1.20 -2.61
N SER A 162 -9.10 -1.16 -1.50
CA SER A 162 -8.62 -0.61 -0.23
C SER A 162 -7.63 -1.53 0.48
N LYS A 163 -7.68 -2.87 0.27
CA LYS A 163 -6.95 -3.87 1.07
C LYS A 163 -5.76 -4.55 0.39
N VAL A 164 -5.69 -4.60 -0.94
CA VAL A 164 -4.64 -5.30 -1.71
C VAL A 164 -3.72 -4.28 -2.39
N ALA A 165 -2.41 -4.57 -2.47
CA ALA A 165 -1.49 -3.73 -3.22
C ALA A 165 -1.57 -4.08 -4.70
N ASP A 166 -1.87 -3.10 -5.53
CA ASP A 166 -1.68 -3.23 -6.97
C ASP A 166 -0.18 -3.21 -7.30
N ILE A 167 0.42 -4.37 -7.55
CA ILE A 167 1.84 -4.56 -7.95
C ILE A 167 1.94 -5.27 -9.31
N ASN A 168 0.83 -5.87 -9.75
CA ASN A 168 0.63 -6.08 -11.18
C ASN A 168 0.81 -4.70 -11.82
N PHE A 169 1.60 -4.61 -12.90
CA PHE A 169 1.83 -3.34 -13.57
C PHE A 169 0.58 -2.98 -14.38
N ASN A 170 -0.51 -2.71 -13.68
CA ASN A 170 -1.86 -2.42 -14.16
C ASN A 170 -1.93 -1.16 -15.05
N PHE A 171 -0.78 -0.49 -15.19
CA PHE A 171 -0.46 0.50 -16.21
C PHE A 171 -0.19 -0.10 -17.60
N SER A 172 -0.34 -1.42 -17.76
CA SER A 172 -0.08 -2.18 -18.99
C SER A 172 -1.08 -1.95 -20.12
N ASP A 173 -2.23 -1.30 -19.88
CA ASP A 173 -3.17 -1.04 -20.98
C ASP A 173 -2.69 0.14 -21.83
N LYS A 174 -2.45 -0.14 -23.11
CA LYS A 174 -2.27 0.88 -24.14
C LYS A 174 -3.48 1.83 -24.20
N CYS A 175 -4.70 1.32 -24.00
CA CYS A 175 -5.94 2.12 -23.99
C CYS A 175 -6.00 3.08 -22.79
N LEU A 176 -5.46 2.70 -21.63
CA LEU A 176 -5.36 3.60 -20.46
C LEU A 176 -4.25 4.63 -20.64
N VAL A 177 -3.13 4.30 -21.31
CA VAL A 177 -2.10 5.29 -21.68
C VAL A 177 -2.63 6.29 -22.69
N ASN A 178 -3.25 5.82 -23.78
CA ASN A 178 -3.94 6.67 -24.74
C ASN A 178 -5.02 7.53 -24.05
N GLY A 179 -5.78 6.94 -23.11
CA GLY A 179 -6.80 7.64 -22.34
C GLY A 179 -6.25 8.81 -21.52
N ILE A 180 -5.17 8.60 -20.77
CA ILE A 180 -4.48 9.66 -20.01
C ILE A 180 -4.06 10.80 -20.96
N ILE A 181 -3.36 10.47 -22.05
CA ILE A 181 -2.88 11.44 -23.03
C ILE A 181 -4.02 12.23 -23.67
N LEU A 182 -5.13 11.56 -24.00
CA LEU A 182 -6.33 12.20 -24.57
C LEU A 182 -7.04 13.10 -23.55
N HIS A 183 -7.09 12.71 -22.27
CA HIS A 183 -7.63 13.55 -21.20
C HIS A 183 -6.75 14.79 -20.97
N GLU A 184 -5.42 14.65 -20.87
CA GLU A 184 -4.47 15.78 -20.72
C GLU A 184 -4.59 16.78 -21.89
N ILE A 185 -4.67 16.29 -23.14
CA ILE A 185 -4.92 17.14 -24.32
C ILE A 185 -6.26 17.87 -24.20
N MET A 186 -7.31 17.17 -23.77
CA MET A 186 -8.66 17.72 -23.67
C MET A 186 -8.77 18.77 -22.55
N GLU A 187 -8.14 18.51 -21.41
CA GLU A 187 -7.96 19.43 -20.27
C GLU A 187 -7.30 20.73 -20.74
N GLU A 188 -6.16 20.63 -21.43
CA GLU A 188 -5.44 21.78 -22.01
C GLU A 188 -6.27 22.55 -23.04
N CYS A 189 -7.06 21.87 -23.87
CA CYS A 189 -7.96 22.54 -24.83
C CYS A 189 -9.09 23.30 -24.14
N ILE A 190 -9.63 22.77 -23.03
CA ILE A 190 -10.66 23.42 -22.20
C ILE A 190 -10.09 24.64 -21.48
N ILE A 191 -8.95 24.50 -20.77
CA ILE A 191 -8.30 25.60 -20.02
C ILE A 191 -7.97 26.78 -20.95
N ASN A 192 -7.44 26.51 -22.14
CA ASN A 192 -6.96 27.54 -23.06
C ASN A 192 -8.01 28.00 -24.09
N ASP A 193 -9.24 27.43 -24.08
CA ASP A 193 -10.30 27.65 -25.08
C ASP A 193 -9.77 27.53 -26.54
N ASN A 194 -8.90 26.54 -26.79
CA ASN A 194 -8.09 26.46 -28.01
C ASN A 194 -8.04 25.05 -28.63
N TYR A 195 -8.96 24.78 -29.54
CA TYR A 195 -9.14 23.50 -30.22
C TYR A 195 -8.45 23.43 -31.60
N LYS A 196 -7.44 24.27 -31.86
CA LYS A 196 -6.72 24.26 -33.13
C LYS A 196 -5.86 23.00 -33.25
N LEU A 197 -5.88 22.36 -34.43
CA LEU A 197 -5.08 21.16 -34.72
C LEU A 197 -3.59 21.33 -34.35
N SER A 198 -2.99 22.49 -34.63
CA SER A 198 -1.60 22.79 -34.27
C SER A 198 -1.36 22.83 -32.76
N PHE A 199 -2.33 23.28 -31.96
CA PHE A 199 -2.24 23.28 -30.50
C PHE A 199 -2.35 21.85 -29.96
N ILE A 200 -3.34 21.09 -30.44
CA ILE A 200 -3.55 19.68 -30.06
C ILE A 200 -2.33 18.83 -30.40
N ILE A 201 -1.72 18.99 -31.58
CA ILE A 201 -0.51 18.26 -31.97
C ILE A 201 0.68 18.61 -31.06
N ASN A 202 0.84 19.88 -30.68
CA ASN A 202 1.90 20.27 -29.75
C ASN A 202 1.69 19.62 -28.37
N LYS A 203 0.48 19.74 -27.81
CA LYS A 203 0.12 19.13 -26.52
C LYS A 203 0.22 17.60 -26.51
N MET A 204 -0.17 16.93 -27.59
CA MET A 204 0.05 15.50 -27.75
C MET A 204 1.54 15.11 -27.71
N ASN A 205 2.42 15.92 -28.32
CA ASN A 205 3.86 15.66 -28.30
C ASN A 205 4.54 16.03 -26.97
N GLU A 206 3.94 16.92 -26.17
CA GLU A 206 4.35 17.21 -24.78
C GLU A 206 3.95 16.03 -23.88
N SER A 207 2.64 15.71 -23.83
CA SER A 207 2.06 14.62 -23.04
C SER A 207 2.70 13.25 -23.30
N ILE A 208 3.00 12.89 -24.57
CA ILE A 208 3.71 11.64 -24.91
C ILE A 208 5.12 11.58 -24.30
N LYS A 209 5.83 12.72 -24.19
CA LYS A 209 7.18 12.76 -23.57
C LYS A 209 7.12 12.65 -22.06
N GLU A 210 6.09 13.21 -21.44
CA GLU A 210 5.87 13.11 -20.00
C GLU A 210 5.43 11.68 -19.62
N ASN A 211 4.68 11.02 -20.49
CA ASN A 211 4.18 9.66 -20.31
C ASN A 211 5.12 8.53 -20.81
N ILE A 212 6.40 8.78 -21.15
CA ILE A 212 7.33 7.73 -21.67
C ILE A 212 7.41 6.49 -20.78
N VAL A 213 7.43 6.67 -19.46
CA VAL A 213 7.45 5.54 -18.51
C VAL A 213 6.14 4.73 -18.58
N ASN A 214 5.01 5.41 -18.69
CA ASN A 214 3.69 4.77 -18.86
C ASN A 214 3.59 4.02 -20.20
N ILE A 215 4.16 4.56 -21.29
CA ILE A 215 4.21 3.90 -22.61
C ILE A 215 5.13 2.65 -22.56
N TYR A 216 6.25 2.71 -21.83
CA TYR A 216 7.09 1.54 -21.58
C TYR A 216 6.34 0.44 -20.80
N ILE A 217 5.54 0.81 -19.79
CA ILE A 217 4.82 -0.17 -18.96
C ILE A 217 3.75 -0.94 -19.75
N CYS A 218 3.12 -0.33 -20.76
CA CYS A 218 2.20 -1.02 -21.68
C CYS A 218 2.88 -1.70 -22.88
N ASP A 219 4.20 -1.88 -22.84
CA ASP A 219 5.05 -2.44 -23.90
C ASP A 219 4.77 -1.85 -25.30
N SER A 220 4.40 -0.56 -25.34
CA SER A 220 4.09 0.19 -26.55
C SER A 220 5.27 1.10 -26.93
N ASP A 221 5.10 1.86 -28.02
CA ASP A 221 5.99 2.91 -28.46
C ASP A 221 5.24 4.23 -28.77
N GLU A 222 5.99 5.32 -28.81
CA GLU A 222 5.51 6.69 -28.98
C GLU A 222 4.88 6.96 -30.35
N LYS A 223 5.31 6.25 -31.40
CA LYS A 223 4.74 6.40 -32.74
C LYS A 223 3.37 5.71 -32.78
N THR A 224 3.27 4.53 -32.18
CA THR A 224 2.00 3.80 -32.09
C THR A 224 0.99 4.56 -31.23
N VAL A 225 1.38 5.08 -30.06
CA VAL A 225 0.51 5.92 -29.21
C VAL A 225 0.11 7.23 -29.93
N ARG A 226 1.05 7.91 -30.62
CA ARG A 226 0.73 9.10 -31.42
C ARG A 226 -0.30 8.80 -32.51
N ASN A 227 -0.17 7.68 -33.22
CA ASN A 227 -1.11 7.30 -34.27
C ASN A 227 -2.53 7.10 -33.73
N ASP A 228 -2.67 6.37 -32.62
CA ASP A 228 -3.96 6.14 -31.95
C ASP A 228 -4.62 7.47 -31.52
N CYS A 229 -3.88 8.36 -30.85
CA CYS A 229 -4.38 9.66 -30.41
C CYS A 229 -4.71 10.59 -31.60
N MET A 230 -3.96 10.51 -32.70
CA MET A 230 -4.22 11.27 -33.93
C MET A 230 -5.56 10.88 -34.58
N MET A 231 -5.94 9.59 -34.56
CA MET A 231 -7.23 9.13 -35.10
C MET A 231 -8.44 9.77 -34.37
N ILE A 232 -8.27 10.09 -33.08
CA ILE A 232 -9.31 10.65 -32.20
C ILE A 232 -9.29 12.19 -32.21
N THR A 233 -8.20 12.83 -32.63
CA THR A 233 -8.01 14.29 -32.64
C THR A 233 -9.12 15.06 -33.35
N LYS A 234 -9.72 14.50 -34.42
CA LYS A 234 -10.86 15.12 -35.11
C LYS A 234 -12.09 15.30 -34.19
N ASN A 235 -12.29 14.39 -33.23
CA ASN A 235 -13.42 14.41 -32.29
C ASN A 235 -13.20 15.48 -31.20
N ILE A 236 -11.94 15.69 -30.80
CA ILE A 236 -11.54 16.80 -29.90
C ILE A 236 -11.83 18.14 -30.58
N ILE A 237 -11.48 18.28 -31.87
CA ILE A 237 -11.74 19.50 -32.65
C ILE A 237 -13.26 19.78 -32.78
N SER A 238 -14.09 18.75 -32.93
CA SER A 238 -15.55 18.92 -33.02
C SER A 238 -16.25 19.22 -31.68
N PHE A 239 -15.56 19.11 -30.53
CA PHE A 239 -16.19 19.25 -29.21
C PHE A 239 -17.04 20.52 -29.06
N THR A 240 -16.49 21.68 -29.44
CA THR A 240 -17.18 22.98 -29.36
C THR A 240 -18.35 23.12 -30.34
N SER A 241 -18.46 22.25 -31.34
CA SER A 241 -19.62 22.16 -32.24
C SER A 241 -20.65 21.11 -31.80
N THR A 242 -20.31 20.26 -30.82
CA THR A 242 -21.21 19.22 -30.29
C THR A 242 -21.93 19.62 -29.01
N ASN A 243 -21.60 20.78 -28.42
CA ASN A 243 -22.28 21.29 -27.24
C ASN A 243 -22.18 22.82 -27.12
N ASP A 244 -23.20 23.45 -26.52
CA ASP A 244 -23.27 24.91 -26.32
C ASP A 244 -22.70 25.39 -24.97
N TYR A 245 -22.04 24.51 -24.21
CA TYR A 245 -21.56 24.84 -22.86
C TYR A 245 -20.16 25.45 -22.88
N LYS A 246 -19.97 26.46 -22.02
CA LYS A 246 -18.64 26.95 -21.66
C LYS A 246 -18.23 26.42 -20.29
N PHE A 247 -17.03 25.84 -20.24
CA PHE A 247 -16.39 25.37 -19.02
C PHE A 247 -15.43 26.44 -18.48
N GLU A 248 -15.35 26.55 -17.16
CA GLU A 248 -14.65 27.62 -16.44
C GLU A 248 -13.52 27.08 -15.54
N GLU A 249 -13.66 25.85 -15.06
CA GLU A 249 -12.70 25.13 -14.21
C GLU A 249 -12.48 23.71 -14.77
N SER A 250 -11.25 23.21 -14.75
CA SER A 250 -10.90 21.80 -14.99
C SER A 250 -10.41 21.13 -13.71
N GLU A 251 -10.41 19.80 -13.68
CA GLU A 251 -9.90 18.99 -12.54
C GLU A 251 -10.45 19.47 -11.18
N LYS A 252 -11.75 19.73 -11.11
CA LYS A 252 -12.39 20.34 -9.94
C LYS A 252 -12.69 19.30 -8.87
N GLN A 253 -11.95 19.37 -7.77
CA GLN A 253 -12.21 18.55 -6.59
C GLN A 253 -13.57 18.88 -5.95
N VAL A 254 -14.35 17.83 -5.70
CA VAL A 254 -15.69 17.90 -5.07
C VAL A 254 -15.81 16.88 -3.95
N SER A 255 -16.48 17.26 -2.86
CA SER A 255 -16.66 16.40 -1.67
C SER A 255 -17.90 16.80 -0.88
N SER A 256 -18.60 15.83 -0.31
CA SER A 256 -19.69 16.01 0.66
C SER A 256 -19.44 15.20 1.91
N LEU A 257 -19.52 15.86 3.07
CA LEU A 257 -19.54 15.20 4.38
C LEU A 257 -20.94 14.67 4.75
N LEU A 258 -21.98 15.06 4.01
CA LEU A 258 -23.35 14.55 4.21
C LEU A 258 -23.59 13.24 3.48
N MET A 259 -22.96 13.07 2.31
CA MET A 259 -23.03 11.85 1.49
C MET A 259 -21.81 10.95 1.67
N ASN A 260 -20.77 11.45 2.35
CA ASN A 260 -19.44 10.84 2.52
C ASN A 260 -18.84 10.38 1.18
N LEU A 261 -18.99 11.22 0.16
CA LEU A 261 -18.49 10.99 -1.20
C LEU A 261 -17.56 12.13 -1.61
N LYS A 262 -16.50 11.78 -2.36
CA LYS A 262 -15.59 12.72 -3.01
C LYS A 262 -15.18 12.29 -4.41
N GLY A 263 -14.66 13.21 -5.22
CA GLY A 263 -14.03 12.89 -6.49
C GLY A 263 -13.52 14.13 -7.20
N ASN A 264 -13.13 13.96 -8.46
CA ASN A 264 -12.61 15.02 -9.31
C ASN A 264 -13.46 15.09 -10.58
N CYS A 265 -14.05 16.24 -10.86
CA CYS A 265 -14.76 16.49 -12.11
C CYS A 265 -13.76 16.91 -13.18
N ASP A 266 -13.75 16.28 -14.36
CA ASP A 266 -12.83 16.66 -15.45
C ASP A 266 -13.01 18.14 -15.83
N ALA A 267 -14.26 18.63 -15.93
CA ALA A 267 -14.55 20.06 -16.05
C ALA A 267 -15.88 20.50 -15.44
N VAL A 268 -15.95 21.77 -15.03
CA VAL A 268 -17.15 22.44 -14.50
C VAL A 268 -17.31 23.81 -15.17
N GLY A 269 -18.53 24.11 -15.58
CA GLY A 269 -18.93 25.38 -16.18
C GLY A 269 -20.10 26.01 -15.45
N GLN A 270 -20.69 27.05 -16.06
CA GLN A 270 -21.82 27.76 -15.47
C GLN A 270 -23.07 26.86 -15.39
N ASN A 271 -23.29 26.26 -14.21
CA ASN A 271 -24.35 25.28 -13.92
C ASN A 271 -24.24 23.96 -14.70
N VAL A 272 -23.04 23.56 -15.13
CA VAL A 272 -22.80 22.29 -15.85
C VAL A 272 -21.58 21.57 -15.29
N VAL A 273 -21.60 20.24 -15.28
CA VAL A 273 -20.46 19.39 -14.92
C VAL A 273 -20.24 18.36 -16.01
N LEU A 274 -19.00 18.23 -16.46
CA LEU A 274 -18.56 17.33 -17.51
C LEU A 274 -17.71 16.21 -16.92
N GLU A 275 -18.05 14.99 -17.29
CA GLU A 275 -17.16 13.83 -17.25
C GLU A 275 -16.77 13.47 -18.68
N ILE A 276 -15.51 13.13 -18.88
CA ILE A 276 -14.89 12.78 -20.14
C ILE A 276 -14.53 11.29 -20.09
N LYS A 277 -14.65 10.58 -21.21
CA LYS A 277 -14.24 9.18 -21.33
C LYS A 277 -13.56 8.91 -22.66
N SER A 278 -12.42 8.22 -22.61
CA SER A 278 -11.69 7.75 -23.81
C SER A 278 -12.35 6.54 -24.50
N GLY A 279 -13.32 5.88 -23.86
CA GLY A 279 -14.07 4.75 -24.42
C GLY A 279 -15.03 5.12 -25.57
N LYS A 280 -15.66 4.10 -26.17
CA LYS A 280 -16.63 4.27 -27.28
C LYS A 280 -18.10 4.10 -26.88
N TYR A 281 -18.40 3.46 -25.75
CA TYR A 281 -19.74 2.99 -25.41
C TYR A 281 -20.22 3.55 -24.06
N LEU A 282 -21.54 3.74 -23.94
CA LEU A 282 -22.18 4.19 -22.71
C LEU A 282 -22.08 3.10 -21.63
N ASP A 283 -21.41 3.42 -20.52
CA ASP A 283 -21.37 2.57 -19.33
C ASP A 283 -22.27 3.17 -18.22
N VAL A 284 -22.99 2.29 -17.50
CA VAL A 284 -23.81 2.66 -16.33
C VAL A 284 -22.95 3.29 -15.24
N SER A 285 -21.74 2.80 -15.04
CA SER A 285 -20.76 3.37 -14.11
C SER A 285 -20.38 4.80 -14.50
N HIS A 286 -20.10 5.08 -15.77
CA HIS A 286 -19.79 6.45 -16.22
C HIS A 286 -20.98 7.39 -16.04
N LYS A 287 -22.20 6.91 -16.29
CA LYS A 287 -23.43 7.67 -16.00
C LYS A 287 -23.54 7.97 -14.51
N ALA A 288 -23.40 6.96 -13.65
CA ALA A 288 -23.47 7.11 -12.19
C ALA A 288 -22.45 8.14 -11.67
N GLN A 289 -21.21 8.09 -12.14
CA GLN A 289 -20.14 9.01 -11.75
C GLN A 289 -20.55 10.49 -11.94
N VAL A 290 -21.00 10.88 -13.13
CA VAL A 290 -21.34 12.29 -13.41
C VAL A 290 -22.66 12.72 -12.74
N LEU A 291 -23.62 11.80 -12.57
CA LEU A 291 -24.83 12.07 -11.77
C LEU A 291 -24.46 12.44 -10.32
N LEU A 292 -23.51 11.73 -9.73
CA LEU A 292 -23.03 11.98 -8.35
C LEU A 292 -22.24 13.29 -8.24
N TYR A 293 -21.43 13.64 -9.25
CA TYR A 293 -20.77 14.94 -9.32
C TYR A 293 -21.75 16.11 -9.40
N SER A 294 -22.81 15.98 -10.20
CA SER A 294 -23.92 16.94 -10.23
C SER A 294 -24.59 17.07 -8.86
N LEU A 295 -24.82 15.95 -8.17
CA LEU A 295 -25.42 15.91 -6.83
C LEU A 295 -24.55 16.62 -5.77
N LEU A 296 -23.23 16.38 -5.80
CA LEU A 296 -22.23 17.04 -4.94
C LEU A 296 -22.19 18.55 -5.16
N LEU A 297 -22.16 19.00 -6.42
CA LEU A 297 -22.13 20.42 -6.76
C LEU A 297 -23.45 21.12 -6.38
N ARG A 298 -24.59 20.44 -6.54
CA ARG A 298 -25.91 20.91 -6.07
C ARG A 298 -25.94 21.13 -4.56
N GLU A 299 -25.40 20.19 -3.78
CA GLU A 299 -25.30 20.32 -2.33
C GLU A 299 -24.39 21.49 -1.92
N LYS A 300 -23.17 21.52 -2.46
CA LYS A 300 -22.14 22.54 -2.14
C LYS A 300 -22.57 23.97 -2.48
N TYR A 301 -23.17 24.18 -3.66
CA TYR A 301 -23.46 25.52 -4.18
C TYR A 301 -24.95 25.93 -4.13
N LYS A 302 -25.86 25.01 -3.78
CA LYS A 302 -27.32 25.24 -3.74
C LYS A 302 -27.88 25.78 -5.06
N LYS A 303 -27.36 25.25 -6.17
CA LYS A 303 -27.72 25.56 -7.56
C LYS A 303 -27.83 24.27 -8.36
N THR A 304 -28.70 24.25 -9.36
CA THR A 304 -28.79 23.14 -10.31
C THR A 304 -27.49 23.02 -11.10
N PHE A 305 -26.90 21.82 -11.15
CA PHE A 305 -25.86 21.47 -12.13
C PHE A 305 -26.42 20.43 -13.10
N PHE A 306 -26.19 20.61 -14.39
CA PHE A 306 -26.53 19.64 -15.43
C PHE A 306 -25.35 18.66 -15.64
N PRO A 307 -25.56 17.34 -15.48
CA PRO A 307 -24.54 16.35 -15.76
C PRO A 307 -24.40 16.09 -17.27
N CYS A 308 -23.18 16.21 -17.79
CA CYS A 308 -22.82 15.97 -19.18
C CYS A 308 -21.71 14.92 -19.27
N LEU A 309 -21.81 13.98 -20.21
CA LEU A 309 -20.84 12.91 -20.41
C LEU A 309 -20.34 12.89 -21.85
N PHE A 310 -19.03 13.03 -22.06
CA PHE A 310 -18.42 13.07 -23.40
C PHE A 310 -17.50 11.88 -23.67
N TYR A 311 -17.88 11.05 -24.63
CA TYR A 311 -17.06 9.95 -25.13
C TYR A 311 -16.19 10.43 -26.29
N ILE A 312 -14.92 10.77 -26.02
CA ILE A 312 -14.02 11.35 -27.02
C ILE A 312 -13.88 10.43 -28.23
N SER A 313 -13.64 9.12 -28.03
CA SER A 313 -13.45 8.17 -29.15
C SER A 313 -14.70 7.95 -29.99
N GLY A 314 -15.90 8.12 -29.40
CA GLY A 314 -17.18 8.01 -30.11
C GLY A 314 -17.70 9.33 -30.68
N ASN A 315 -17.11 10.47 -30.32
CA ASN A 315 -17.66 11.82 -30.53
C ASN A 315 -19.12 11.96 -30.04
N ASN A 316 -19.44 11.35 -28.90
CA ASN A 316 -20.79 11.29 -28.35
C ASN A 316 -20.88 12.15 -27.08
N PHE A 317 -21.61 13.26 -27.15
CA PHE A 317 -21.87 14.17 -26.04
C PHE A 317 -23.30 13.96 -25.52
N LEU A 318 -23.42 13.55 -24.27
CA LEU A 318 -24.70 13.15 -23.66
C LEU A 318 -25.09 14.12 -22.54
N ASN A 319 -26.23 14.79 -22.72
CA ASN A 319 -26.89 15.56 -21.66
C ASN A 319 -27.76 14.62 -20.83
N LEU A 320 -27.51 14.59 -19.52
CA LEU A 320 -28.18 13.69 -18.57
C LEU A 320 -29.05 14.50 -17.60
N THR A 321 -30.05 13.84 -17.02
CA THR A 321 -30.94 14.42 -16.01
C THR A 321 -30.88 13.60 -14.72
N LEU A 322 -30.99 14.28 -13.56
CA LEU A 322 -31.09 13.56 -12.28
C LEU A 322 -32.50 12.98 -12.15
N ARG A 323 -32.61 11.66 -12.16
CA ARG A 323 -33.86 10.94 -11.87
C ARG A 323 -33.83 10.43 -10.43
N HIS A 324 -34.92 10.62 -9.67
CA HIS A 324 -34.98 10.22 -8.26
C HIS A 324 -34.66 8.73 -8.09
N SER A 325 -35.26 7.85 -8.90
CA SER A 325 -35.04 6.40 -8.86
C SER A 325 -33.56 6.02 -9.02
N GLU A 326 -32.85 6.60 -9.97
CA GLU A 326 -31.44 6.30 -10.24
C GLU A 326 -30.54 6.73 -9.07
N ILE A 327 -30.76 7.93 -8.53
CA ILE A 327 -30.00 8.41 -7.37
C ILE A 327 -30.35 7.60 -6.13
N LYS A 328 -31.63 7.28 -5.89
CA LYS A 328 -32.10 6.43 -4.79
C LYS A 328 -31.37 5.07 -4.79
N SER A 329 -31.33 4.39 -5.93
CA SER A 329 -30.60 3.11 -6.06
C SER A 329 -29.10 3.26 -5.77
N LEU A 330 -28.46 4.35 -6.21
CA LEU A 330 -27.07 4.66 -5.87
C LEU A 330 -26.89 4.93 -4.37
N MET A 331 -27.77 5.68 -3.71
CA MET A 331 -27.67 5.96 -2.27
C MET A 331 -27.88 4.70 -1.43
N ILE A 332 -28.81 3.82 -1.83
CA ILE A 332 -29.01 2.51 -1.20
C ILE A 332 -27.75 1.64 -1.36
N LEU A 333 -27.17 1.57 -2.57
CA LEU A 333 -25.93 0.82 -2.81
C LEU A 333 -24.76 1.37 -1.98
N ARG A 334 -24.60 2.69 -1.93
CA ARG A 334 -23.57 3.36 -1.11
C ARG A 334 -23.72 3.01 0.37
N ASN A 335 -24.94 3.02 0.93
CA ASN A 335 -25.19 2.62 2.33
C ASN A 335 -25.00 1.12 2.59
N LYS A 336 -25.08 0.26 1.58
CA LYS A 336 -24.72 -1.16 1.74
C LYS A 336 -23.20 -1.31 1.85
N LEU A 337 -22.44 -0.63 0.99
CA LEU A 337 -20.97 -0.68 1.01
C LEU A 337 -20.35 -0.24 2.34
N THR A 338 -20.92 0.77 3.02
CA THR A 338 -20.45 1.23 4.34
C THR A 338 -20.59 0.18 5.45
N LEU A 339 -21.37 -0.88 5.22
CA LEU A 339 -21.56 -1.99 6.15
C LEU A 339 -20.65 -3.20 5.81
N ILE A 340 -19.98 -3.19 4.65
CA ILE A 340 -19.14 -4.29 4.18
C ILE A 340 -17.74 -4.21 4.81
N ASN A 341 -17.50 -5.12 5.76
CA ASN A 341 -16.24 -5.23 6.49
C ASN A 341 -15.37 -6.42 6.06
N GLU A 342 -15.94 -7.37 5.30
CA GLU A 342 -15.31 -8.60 4.81
C GLU A 342 -15.85 -8.92 3.40
N ILE A 343 -15.31 -9.92 2.72
CA ILE A 343 -15.67 -10.25 1.32
C ILE A 343 -17.02 -10.96 1.30
N GLU A 344 -18.02 -10.36 0.67
CA GLU A 344 -19.32 -10.99 0.41
C GLU A 344 -19.21 -12.08 -0.67
N ASP A 345 -20.16 -13.00 -0.73
CA ASP A 345 -20.23 -13.96 -1.83
C ASP A 345 -20.51 -13.24 -3.17
N CYS A 346 -19.56 -13.35 -4.10
CA CYS A 346 -19.49 -12.61 -5.36
C CYS A 346 -19.38 -13.63 -6.51
N SER A 347 -20.14 -13.44 -7.58
CA SER A 347 -20.05 -14.24 -8.81
C SER A 347 -19.34 -13.52 -9.95
N CYS A 348 -18.68 -12.38 -9.68
CA CYS A 348 -18.00 -11.62 -10.72
C CYS A 348 -16.75 -12.34 -11.23
N SER A 349 -16.63 -12.47 -12.55
CA SER A 349 -15.43 -12.97 -13.23
C SER A 349 -14.34 -11.89 -13.42
N GLU A 350 -14.69 -10.61 -13.28
CA GLU A 350 -13.82 -9.47 -13.60
C GLU A 350 -12.65 -9.27 -12.61
N PHE A 351 -12.82 -9.68 -11.34
CA PHE A 351 -11.85 -9.43 -10.27
C PHE A 351 -11.29 -10.73 -9.70
N GLU A 352 -10.18 -11.20 -10.25
CA GLU A 352 -9.49 -12.43 -9.82
C GLU A 352 -9.12 -12.43 -8.33
N SER A 353 -8.87 -11.25 -7.75
CA SER A 353 -8.64 -11.10 -6.31
C SER A 353 -9.86 -11.40 -5.43
N CYS A 354 -11.11 -11.18 -5.92
CA CYS A 354 -12.33 -11.66 -5.24
C CYS A 354 -12.30 -13.20 -5.23
N ARG A 355 -12.10 -13.79 -6.41
CA ARG A 355 -12.10 -15.25 -6.63
C ARG A 355 -11.05 -15.98 -5.78
N ILE A 356 -9.80 -15.49 -5.77
CA ILE A 356 -8.71 -16.11 -5.01
C ILE A 356 -8.95 -16.00 -3.51
N LEU A 357 -9.36 -14.84 -2.99
CA LEU A 357 -9.60 -14.70 -1.55
C LEU A 357 -10.81 -15.50 -1.07
N GLN A 358 -11.85 -15.64 -1.90
CA GLN A 358 -12.97 -16.58 -1.63
C GLN A 358 -12.55 -18.05 -1.70
N LYS A 359 -11.59 -18.42 -2.56
CA LYS A 359 -11.01 -19.77 -2.55
C LYS A 359 -10.17 -20.00 -1.29
N ILE A 360 -9.39 -19.00 -0.84
CA ILE A 360 -8.61 -19.07 0.40
C ILE A 360 -9.50 -19.15 1.65
N SER A 361 -10.62 -18.40 1.70
CA SER A 361 -11.54 -18.46 2.84
C SER A 361 -12.26 -19.80 2.99
N LYS A 362 -12.42 -20.56 1.89
CA LYS A 362 -13.02 -21.90 1.86
C LYS A 362 -12.10 -23.03 2.35
N PHE A 363 -10.79 -22.79 2.55
CA PHE A 363 -9.91 -23.79 3.14
C PHE A 363 -10.26 -24.09 4.61
N ARG A 364 -9.75 -25.21 5.14
CA ARG A 364 -9.75 -25.51 6.59
C ARG A 364 -8.96 -24.42 7.35
N ASP A 365 -9.34 -24.12 8.59
CA ASP A 365 -8.62 -23.13 9.43
C ASP A 365 -7.19 -23.55 9.80
N THR A 366 -6.86 -24.83 9.62
CA THR A 366 -5.49 -25.37 9.72
C THR A 366 -4.60 -24.97 8.56
N HIS A 367 -5.15 -24.67 7.38
CA HIS A 367 -4.40 -24.47 6.14
C HIS A 367 -3.57 -23.17 6.17
N TRP A 368 -2.27 -23.27 5.84
CA TRP A 368 -1.31 -22.15 5.88
C TRP A 368 -1.82 -20.85 5.24
N LEU A 369 -2.29 -20.89 3.97
CA LEU A 369 -2.79 -19.71 3.26
C LEU A 369 -3.97 -19.02 3.98
N LYS A 370 -4.87 -19.78 4.61
CA LYS A 370 -6.00 -19.23 5.38
C LYS A 370 -5.54 -18.68 6.71
N LYS A 371 -4.66 -19.38 7.43
CA LYS A 371 -3.99 -18.85 8.64
C LYS A 371 -3.30 -17.53 8.35
N MET A 372 -2.56 -17.40 7.24
CA MET A 372 -1.95 -16.14 6.80
C MET A 372 -2.99 -15.05 6.54
N TYR A 373 -4.02 -15.33 5.74
CA TYR A 373 -5.09 -14.36 5.46
C TYR A 373 -5.75 -13.83 6.75
N LEU A 374 -6.12 -14.73 7.66
CA LEU A 374 -6.72 -14.37 8.96
C LEU A 374 -5.74 -13.59 9.85
N SER A 375 -4.46 -13.97 9.87
CA SER A 375 -3.42 -13.28 10.65
C SER A 375 -3.20 -11.85 10.17
N ILE A 376 -3.17 -11.62 8.84
CA ILE A 376 -3.11 -10.28 8.24
C ILE A 376 -4.34 -9.45 8.67
N ASN A 377 -5.55 -10.01 8.60
CA ASN A 377 -6.77 -9.33 9.00
C ASN A 377 -6.77 -8.96 10.50
N GLN A 378 -6.32 -9.87 11.36
CA GLN A 378 -6.22 -9.67 12.80
C GLN A 378 -5.22 -8.58 13.17
N GLU A 379 -4.02 -8.63 12.60
CA GLU A 379 -2.94 -7.68 12.88
C GLU A 379 -3.25 -6.28 12.32
N GLU A 380 -3.91 -6.19 11.16
CA GLU A 380 -4.41 -4.90 10.63
C GLU A 380 -5.49 -4.32 11.58
N LYS A 381 -6.54 -5.09 11.93
CA LYS A 381 -7.57 -4.67 12.90
C LYS A 381 -6.96 -4.26 14.25
N TYR A 382 -5.86 -4.89 14.70
CA TYR A 382 -5.15 -4.51 15.93
C TYR A 382 -4.34 -3.21 15.77
N ARG A 383 -3.65 -3.00 14.64
CA ARG A 383 -2.87 -1.76 14.36
C ARG A 383 -3.74 -0.55 14.08
N GLN A 384 -4.96 -0.75 13.57
CA GLN A 384 -5.97 0.29 13.37
C GLN A 384 -6.60 0.83 14.67
N LYS A 385 -6.13 0.40 15.85
CA LYS A 385 -6.38 1.13 17.10
C LYS A 385 -5.65 2.47 17.06
N GLU A 386 -6.31 3.47 16.50
CA GLU A 386 -5.86 4.87 16.41
C GLU A 386 -5.94 5.60 17.76
N THR A 387 -4.96 6.47 18.04
CA THR A 387 -4.95 7.37 19.21
C THR A 387 -5.54 8.71 18.80
N TRP A 388 -6.55 9.17 19.55
CA TRP A 388 -7.38 10.31 19.18
C TRP A 388 -7.02 11.54 20.02
N HIS A 389 -6.70 12.64 19.35
CA HIS A 389 -6.33 13.92 19.95
C HIS A 389 -7.40 14.96 19.64
N LEU A 390 -8.04 15.51 20.67
CA LEU A 390 -9.07 16.54 20.51
C LEU A 390 -8.43 17.88 20.16
N VAL A 391 -8.84 18.47 19.04
CA VAL A 391 -8.35 19.75 18.53
C VAL A 391 -9.51 20.65 18.10
N LYS A 392 -9.28 21.98 18.14
CA LYS A 392 -10.25 22.99 17.69
C LYS A 392 -9.76 23.72 16.46
N PHE A 393 -10.65 23.83 15.47
CA PHE A 393 -10.36 24.48 14.19
C PHE A 393 -10.52 26.00 14.29
N LYS A 394 -9.47 26.75 13.91
CA LYS A 394 -9.37 28.21 14.05
C LYS A 394 -9.54 28.98 12.74
N LYS A 395 -8.89 28.54 11.66
CA LYS A 395 -8.87 29.20 10.33
C LYS A 395 -8.44 28.21 9.25
N GLN A 396 -9.06 28.29 8.08
CA GLN A 396 -8.66 27.57 6.86
C GLN A 396 -8.42 28.58 5.73
N GLU A 397 -7.38 28.34 4.94
CA GLU A 397 -7.12 28.96 3.64
C GLU A 397 -6.78 27.84 2.66
N ASP A 398 -7.60 27.68 1.63
CA ASP A 398 -7.56 26.57 0.67
C ASP A 398 -7.50 25.20 1.37
N MET A 399 -6.49 24.38 1.07
CA MET A 399 -6.25 23.09 1.74
C MET A 399 -5.42 23.23 3.03
N THR A 400 -5.10 24.42 3.51
CA THR A 400 -4.32 24.61 4.75
C THR A 400 -5.22 25.00 5.92
N VAL A 401 -5.13 24.23 7.00
CA VAL A 401 -5.95 24.35 8.20
C VAL A 401 -5.09 24.66 9.43
N VAL A 402 -5.58 25.51 10.31
CA VAL A 402 -4.95 25.87 11.59
C VAL A 402 -5.77 25.34 12.77
N PHE A 403 -5.19 24.43 13.55
CA PHE A 403 -5.77 23.91 14.80
C PHE A 403 -5.06 24.46 16.05
N ILE A 404 -5.76 24.45 17.20
CA ILE A 404 -5.19 24.73 18.53
C ILE A 404 -4.46 23.48 19.06
N ASN A 405 -3.23 23.65 19.54
CA ASN A 405 -2.34 22.56 19.94
C ASN A 405 -2.61 22.07 21.39
N ASN A 406 -2.71 20.74 21.57
CA ASN A 406 -2.82 20.03 22.86
C ASN A 406 -1.86 18.82 22.85
N ASP A 407 -0.55 19.07 22.96
CA ASP A 407 0.52 18.07 23.05
C ASP A 407 0.65 17.08 21.86
N ILE A 408 0.72 17.60 20.63
CA ILE A 408 0.99 16.81 19.41
C ILE A 408 2.49 16.89 19.01
N PRO A 409 3.16 15.76 18.68
CA PRO A 409 4.56 15.73 18.22
C PRO A 409 4.79 16.41 16.86
N VAL A 410 6.05 16.74 16.58
CA VAL A 410 6.46 17.76 15.59
C VAL A 410 7.00 17.16 14.27
N GLU A 411 6.66 17.81 13.15
CA GLU A 411 7.16 17.73 11.76
C GLU A 411 6.83 16.46 10.94
N ASP A 412 6.32 16.69 9.71
CA ASP A 412 6.04 15.72 8.62
C ASP A 412 5.18 14.49 8.96
N VAL A 413 4.45 14.52 10.08
CA VAL A 413 3.56 13.42 10.45
C VAL A 413 2.25 13.48 9.68
N PHE A 414 1.92 12.37 9.00
CA PHE A 414 0.60 12.15 8.40
C PHE A 414 -0.46 11.94 9.48
N ILE A 415 -1.54 12.70 9.36
CA ILE A 415 -2.70 12.61 10.22
C ILE A 415 -3.97 12.31 9.44
N ASN A 416 -4.91 11.66 10.12
CA ASN A 416 -6.29 11.51 9.72
C ASN A 416 -7.12 12.46 10.59
N ILE A 417 -8.03 13.25 10.00
CA ILE A 417 -8.92 14.19 10.70
C ILE A 417 -10.34 13.64 10.71
N TYR A 418 -11.02 13.75 11.84
CA TYR A 418 -12.34 13.18 12.10
C TYR A 418 -13.23 14.16 12.83
N THR A 419 -14.53 13.98 12.69
CA THR A 419 -15.53 14.65 13.53
C THR A 419 -15.42 14.19 14.99
N VAL A 420 -16.04 14.91 15.94
CA VAL A 420 -16.29 14.41 17.31
C VAL A 420 -16.94 13.01 17.30
N ASP A 421 -17.70 12.73 16.25
CA ASP A 421 -18.40 11.49 16.00
C ASP A 421 -17.53 10.33 15.50
N LEU A 422 -16.21 10.53 15.37
CA LEU A 422 -15.21 9.59 14.85
C LEU A 422 -15.42 9.17 13.37
N VAL A 423 -16.10 10.00 12.59
CA VAL A 423 -16.25 9.83 11.13
C VAL A 423 -15.08 10.53 10.44
N LYS A 424 -14.36 9.83 9.55
CA LYS A 424 -13.17 10.40 8.89
C LYS A 424 -13.56 11.42 7.83
N ILE A 425 -12.90 12.57 7.92
CA ILE A 425 -13.11 13.73 7.06
C ILE A 425 -12.08 13.72 5.93
N CYS A 426 -10.80 13.79 6.29
CA CYS A 426 -9.68 13.92 5.36
C CYS A 426 -8.40 13.35 5.97
N LYS A 427 -7.35 13.21 5.14
CA LYS A 427 -5.98 13.18 5.66
C LYS A 427 -5.39 14.58 5.64
N GLY A 428 -4.29 14.75 6.35
CA GLY A 428 -3.44 15.92 6.24
C GLY A 428 -2.02 15.64 6.71
N ILE A 429 -1.13 16.60 6.48
CA ILE A 429 0.26 16.55 6.90
C ILE A 429 0.54 17.77 7.77
N ILE A 430 1.15 17.53 8.93
CA ILE A 430 1.57 18.59 9.84
C ILE A 430 2.83 19.25 9.27
N SER A 431 2.70 20.46 8.75
CA SER A 431 3.81 21.21 8.12
C SER A 431 4.56 22.14 9.06
N LYS A 432 3.93 22.57 10.17
CA LYS A 432 4.59 23.33 11.25
C LYS A 432 3.81 23.23 12.56
N VAL A 433 4.53 23.22 13.69
CA VAL A 433 3.95 23.25 15.04
C VAL A 433 4.55 24.41 15.84
N ASP A 434 3.72 25.35 16.27
CA ASP A 434 4.00 26.32 17.34
C ASP A 434 2.89 26.19 18.42
N LEU A 435 2.34 27.31 18.91
CA LEU A 435 1.05 27.34 19.63
C LEU A 435 -0.15 26.85 18.79
N TYR A 436 0.05 26.73 17.48
CA TYR A 436 -0.94 26.25 16.52
C TYR A 436 -0.32 25.15 15.64
N LEU A 437 -1.17 24.22 15.20
CA LEU A 437 -0.84 23.15 14.26
C LEU A 437 -1.26 23.59 12.86
N TYR A 438 -0.31 23.67 11.93
CA TYR A 438 -0.58 23.91 10.52
C TYR A 438 -0.68 22.55 9.81
N VAL A 439 -1.83 22.28 9.21
CA VAL A 439 -2.13 21.02 8.54
C VAL A 439 -2.49 21.30 7.09
N SER A 440 -1.71 20.75 6.17
CA SER A 440 -2.05 20.70 4.75
C SER A 440 -2.93 19.46 4.52
N LEU A 441 -4.21 19.66 4.24
CA LEU A 441 -5.19 18.62 3.93
C LEU A 441 -4.91 17.98 2.57
N SER A 442 -5.29 16.72 2.40
CA SER A 442 -5.37 16.05 1.09
C SER A 442 -6.67 16.34 0.32
N GLU A 443 -7.62 17.06 0.93
CA GLU A 443 -8.90 17.39 0.31
C GLU A 443 -9.36 18.81 0.68
N ASN A 444 -9.92 19.54 -0.29
CA ASN A 444 -10.55 20.84 -0.07
C ASN A 444 -11.95 20.69 0.59
N ILE A 445 -11.95 20.44 1.90
CA ILE A 445 -13.14 20.27 2.74
C ILE A 445 -13.35 21.50 3.62
N ASN A 446 -14.58 21.99 3.70
CA ASN A 446 -14.93 23.12 4.56
C ASN A 446 -15.18 22.66 6.00
N LEU A 447 -14.27 22.94 6.92
CA LEU A 447 -14.43 22.62 8.34
C LEU A 447 -15.28 23.70 9.05
N GLU A 448 -16.17 23.28 9.94
CA GLU A 448 -16.95 24.19 10.80
C GLU A 448 -16.06 24.80 11.89
N LYS A 449 -15.96 26.13 11.90
CA LYS A 449 -15.14 26.90 12.85
C LYS A 449 -15.61 26.72 14.30
N ASP A 450 -14.64 26.66 15.22
CA ASP A 450 -14.84 26.51 16.67
C ASP A 450 -15.52 25.19 17.10
N ARG A 451 -15.78 24.27 16.14
CA ARG A 451 -16.16 22.88 16.40
C ARG A 451 -14.94 22.05 16.80
N ASP A 452 -15.20 21.07 17.65
CA ASP A 452 -14.24 20.05 18.06
C ASP A 452 -14.04 19.01 16.94
N TYR A 453 -12.79 18.60 16.75
CA TYR A 453 -12.37 17.55 15.83
C TYR A 453 -11.40 16.60 16.52
N TYR A 454 -11.36 15.35 16.08
CA TYR A 454 -10.29 14.44 16.47
C TYR A 454 -9.25 14.33 15.38
N ILE A 455 -7.98 14.37 15.76
CA ILE A 455 -6.84 14.00 14.93
C ILE A 455 -6.31 12.65 15.41
N SER A 456 -5.97 11.76 14.48
CA SER A 456 -5.16 10.59 14.77
C SER A 456 -3.95 10.53 13.85
N PHE A 457 -2.89 9.85 14.29
CA PHE A 457 -1.71 9.61 13.46
C PHE A 457 -1.95 8.39 12.58
N GLY A 458 -2.01 8.61 11.27
CA GLY A 458 -2.44 7.60 10.32
C GLY A 458 -1.32 6.64 9.96
N ASN A 459 -1.48 5.35 10.27
CA ASN A 459 -0.65 4.32 9.65
C ASN A 459 -1.08 4.14 8.18
N ASN A 460 -0.21 4.49 7.24
CA ASN A 460 -0.39 4.08 5.85
C ASN A 460 -0.04 2.59 5.76
N ASP A 461 -1.06 1.74 5.92
CA ASP A 461 -1.01 0.28 6.02
C ASP A 461 -0.61 -0.45 4.70
N ILE A 462 0.28 0.17 3.91
CA ILE A 462 0.88 -0.38 2.68
C ILE A 462 1.54 -1.74 2.92
N PHE A 463 2.03 -1.97 4.13
CA PHE A 463 2.54 -3.25 4.61
C PHE A 463 1.55 -4.41 4.41
N PHE A 464 0.32 -4.28 4.93
CA PHE A 464 -0.70 -5.33 4.78
C PHE A 464 -1.16 -5.48 3.33
N LYS A 465 -1.19 -4.38 2.57
CA LYS A 465 -1.50 -4.42 1.13
C LYS A 465 -0.49 -5.29 0.36
N TYR A 466 0.80 -5.15 0.63
CA TYR A 466 1.86 -5.96 -0.01
C TYR A 466 1.81 -7.42 0.45
N MET A 467 1.52 -7.69 1.73
CA MET A 467 1.33 -9.06 2.22
C MET A 467 0.13 -9.76 1.55
N ARG A 468 -1.02 -9.09 1.42
CA ARG A 468 -2.17 -9.66 0.69
C ARG A 468 -1.86 -9.88 -0.78
N TRP A 469 -1.15 -8.95 -1.44
CA TRP A 469 -0.74 -9.15 -2.83
C TRP A 469 0.17 -10.38 -2.99
N SER A 470 1.18 -10.53 -2.13
CA SER A 470 2.08 -11.69 -2.14
C SER A 470 1.33 -13.00 -1.88
N LEU A 471 0.38 -12.99 -0.95
CA LEU A 471 -0.47 -14.14 -0.66
C LEU A 471 -1.29 -14.55 -1.90
N ILE A 472 -1.93 -13.60 -2.58
CA ILE A 472 -2.82 -13.82 -3.73
C ILE A 472 -2.04 -14.18 -5.01
N ASN A 473 -0.95 -13.47 -5.31
CA ASN A 473 -0.29 -13.52 -6.63
C ASN A 473 0.97 -14.39 -6.64
N ILE A 474 1.50 -14.81 -5.48
CA ILE A 474 2.70 -15.65 -5.40
C ILE A 474 2.42 -16.93 -4.61
N ALA A 475 2.00 -16.80 -3.35
CA ALA A 475 1.86 -17.96 -2.46
C ALA A 475 0.70 -18.89 -2.90
N TYR A 476 -0.45 -18.31 -3.28
CA TYR A 476 -1.62 -19.08 -3.71
C TYR A 476 -1.35 -19.97 -4.93
N PHE A 477 -0.86 -19.38 -6.02
CA PHE A 477 -0.59 -20.11 -7.27
C PHE A 477 0.46 -21.21 -7.09
N LYS A 478 1.56 -20.92 -6.37
CA LYS A 478 2.62 -21.90 -6.09
C LYS A 478 2.17 -23.09 -5.23
N TYR A 479 1.13 -22.91 -4.40
CA TYR A 479 0.69 -23.94 -3.45
C TYR A 479 -0.46 -24.80 -3.99
N ILE A 480 -1.39 -24.22 -4.76
CA ILE A 480 -2.43 -25.00 -5.44
C ILE A 480 -1.82 -25.80 -6.61
N ASN A 481 -0.91 -25.22 -7.37
CA ASN A 481 -0.18 -25.94 -8.41
C ASN A 481 0.88 -26.83 -7.74
N LYS A 482 0.52 -28.08 -7.41
CA LYS A 482 1.35 -29.12 -6.76
C LYS A 482 2.71 -29.44 -7.43
N SER A 483 3.12 -28.71 -8.47
CA SER A 483 4.28 -28.97 -9.31
C SER A 483 5.46 -28.01 -9.15
N GLU A 484 5.34 -26.89 -8.42
CA GLU A 484 6.42 -25.89 -8.33
C GLU A 484 6.96 -25.64 -6.91
N THR A 485 7.93 -26.45 -6.48
CA THR A 485 8.90 -25.96 -5.48
C THR A 485 9.72 -24.86 -6.14
N SER A 486 9.63 -23.62 -5.64
CA SER A 486 10.36 -22.52 -6.28
C SER A 486 11.83 -22.60 -5.91
N HIS A 487 12.62 -23.25 -6.77
CA HIS A 487 14.05 -23.46 -6.60
C HIS A 487 14.36 -24.14 -5.26
N GLY A 488 13.72 -25.29 -5.02
CA GLY A 488 13.91 -26.10 -3.81
C GLY A 488 13.32 -25.53 -2.52
N PHE A 489 12.66 -24.37 -2.56
CA PHE A 489 11.93 -23.82 -1.43
C PHE A 489 10.47 -24.30 -1.41
N GLN A 490 10.02 -24.77 -0.24
CA GLN A 490 8.61 -25.05 0.08
C GLN A 490 8.13 -24.05 1.14
N LEU A 491 6.83 -23.75 1.16
CA LEU A 491 6.20 -22.94 2.21
C LEU A 491 5.91 -23.79 3.45
N PRO A 492 5.63 -23.18 4.62
CA PRO A 492 5.26 -23.92 5.82
C PRO A 492 4.07 -24.86 5.58
N ASP A 493 4.34 -26.16 5.55
CA ASP A 493 3.32 -27.21 5.47
C ASP A 493 2.81 -27.55 6.87
N GLU A 494 1.53 -27.34 7.08
CA GLU A 494 0.75 -27.96 8.16
C GLU A 494 -0.45 -28.63 7.51
N ASP A 495 -0.35 -29.96 7.38
CA ASP A 495 -1.37 -30.92 6.95
C ASP A 495 -2.19 -30.56 5.69
N ILE A 496 -1.56 -30.71 4.52
CA ILE A 496 -2.29 -30.99 3.26
C ILE A 496 -2.80 -32.44 3.26
N GLU A 497 -3.62 -32.81 4.25
CA GLU A 497 -4.53 -33.93 4.05
C GLU A 497 -5.45 -33.55 2.86
N ASN A 498 -5.56 -34.43 1.86
CA ASN A 498 -6.26 -34.14 0.59
C ASN A 498 -7.79 -33.97 0.72
N GLU A 499 -8.31 -33.78 1.94
CA GLU A 499 -9.73 -33.68 2.28
C GLU A 499 -10.23 -32.21 2.28
N GLY A 500 -10.19 -31.58 1.12
CA GLY A 500 -10.59 -30.18 0.95
C GLY A 500 -10.36 -29.60 -0.45
N LEU A 501 -9.58 -30.30 -1.26
CA LEU A 501 -9.70 -30.23 -2.71
C LEU A 501 -11.04 -30.87 -3.10
N LEU A 502 -12.09 -30.05 -3.16
CA LEU A 502 -13.14 -30.29 -4.15
C LEU A 502 -12.45 -30.44 -5.52
N ASP A 503 -12.96 -31.32 -6.38
CA ASP A 503 -12.43 -31.50 -7.74
C ASP A 503 -12.60 -30.22 -8.56
N PHE A 504 -11.64 -29.30 -8.40
CA PHE A 504 -11.51 -28.10 -9.19
C PHE A 504 -10.80 -28.49 -10.48
N SER A 505 -11.58 -28.73 -11.54
CA SER A 505 -11.06 -28.91 -12.90
C SER A 505 -10.13 -27.76 -13.26
N ILE A 506 -8.93 -28.11 -13.74
CA ILE A 506 -7.92 -27.15 -14.21
C ILE A 506 -8.48 -26.28 -15.34
N ASP A 507 -9.51 -26.76 -16.05
CA ASP A 507 -10.24 -26.07 -17.11
C ASP A 507 -10.94 -24.76 -16.66
N ASP A 508 -11.20 -24.56 -15.36
CA ASP A 508 -11.71 -23.28 -14.80
C ASP A 508 -10.59 -22.26 -14.49
N ILE A 509 -9.34 -22.62 -14.77
CA ILE A 509 -8.17 -21.75 -14.69
C ILE A 509 -7.59 -21.64 -16.09
N GLU A 510 -8.08 -20.67 -16.86
CA GLU A 510 -7.26 -20.10 -17.93
C GLU A 510 -5.97 -19.57 -17.28
N VAL A 511 -4.91 -20.39 -17.34
CA VAL A 511 -3.55 -19.94 -17.13
C VAL A 511 -3.23 -19.01 -18.29
N THR A 512 -3.58 -17.74 -18.10
CA THR A 512 -3.04 -16.67 -18.90
C THR A 512 -1.53 -16.71 -18.75
N GLU A 513 -0.82 -17.17 -19.79
CA GLU A 513 0.49 -16.60 -20.11
C GLU A 513 0.37 -15.09 -19.91
N ILE A 514 1.30 -14.48 -19.16
CA ILE A 514 1.18 -13.08 -18.73
C ILE A 514 1.32 -12.14 -19.94
N LYS A 515 0.22 -11.99 -20.67
CA LYS A 515 -0.10 -10.89 -21.56
C LYS A 515 -0.93 -9.93 -20.71
N GLY A 516 -0.26 -8.87 -20.25
CA GLY A 516 -0.79 -7.98 -19.23
C GLY A 516 -2.14 -7.38 -19.63
N ASN A 517 -3.14 -7.65 -18.80
CA ASN A 517 -4.40 -6.91 -18.69
C ASN A 517 -4.76 -6.79 -17.20
N ASN A 518 -5.36 -5.74 -16.61
CA ASN A 518 -5.32 -4.28 -16.77
C ASN A 518 -6.16 -3.70 -15.61
N THR A 519 -5.75 -2.62 -14.93
CA THR A 519 -6.62 -1.75 -14.07
C THR A 519 -5.84 -0.63 -13.33
N LYS A 520 -5.42 0.44 -14.03
CA LYS A 520 -4.77 1.60 -13.37
C LYS A 520 -5.65 2.24 -12.28
N ILE A 521 -5.06 2.50 -11.12
CA ILE A 521 -5.47 3.58 -10.19
C ILE A 521 -4.60 4.80 -10.50
N ASN A 522 -5.23 5.97 -10.68
CA ASN A 522 -4.49 7.16 -11.10
C ASN A 522 -3.79 7.88 -9.93
N LEU A 523 -2.61 8.43 -10.21
CA LEU A 523 -1.74 9.14 -9.28
C LEU A 523 -1.66 10.61 -9.69
N LYS A 524 -2.34 11.50 -8.95
CA LYS A 524 -2.02 12.93 -8.85
C LYS A 524 -2.03 13.28 -7.36
N ASP A 525 -0.92 12.99 -6.68
CA ASP A 525 -0.59 13.42 -5.31
C ASP A 525 0.93 13.31 -5.13
N ASP A 526 1.66 14.24 -5.74
CA ASP A 526 3.11 14.38 -5.54
C ASP A 526 3.40 14.96 -4.15
N ILE A 527 3.42 14.07 -3.16
CA ILE A 527 3.94 14.37 -1.83
C ILE A 527 5.19 13.53 -1.61
N ASN A 528 6.31 14.24 -1.47
CA ASN A 528 7.66 13.72 -1.28
C ASN A 528 7.71 12.67 -0.15
N ILE A 529 7.70 11.38 -0.48
CA ILE A 529 7.75 10.29 0.51
C ILE A 529 9.17 10.16 1.06
N LYS A 530 9.49 10.96 2.09
CA LYS A 530 10.68 10.78 2.92
C LYS A 530 10.32 10.08 4.23
N ASP A 531 11.03 8.98 4.47
CA ASP A 531 11.41 8.40 5.77
C ASP A 531 10.34 8.04 6.84
N SER A 532 9.03 8.23 6.61
CA SER A 532 7.98 7.99 7.63
C SER A 532 7.59 6.52 7.92
N LEU A 533 8.11 5.53 7.18
CA LEU A 533 7.77 4.11 7.41
C LEU A 533 8.41 3.55 8.69
N ASP A 534 9.61 4.02 9.03
CA ASP A 534 10.31 3.59 10.24
C ASP A 534 9.61 4.16 11.51
N ASP A 535 9.00 5.35 11.43
CA ASP A 535 8.26 5.96 12.55
C ASP A 535 6.95 5.23 12.90
N ALA A 536 6.17 4.83 11.90
CA ALA A 536 4.88 4.14 12.05
C ALA A 536 5.01 2.79 12.78
N ILE A 537 6.15 2.12 12.59
CA ILE A 537 6.49 0.87 13.24
C ILE A 537 6.75 1.07 14.75
N HIS A 538 7.26 2.24 15.16
CA HIS A 538 7.71 2.50 16.53
C HIS A 538 6.72 3.23 17.43
N SER A 539 5.87 4.15 16.92
CA SER A 539 4.76 4.73 17.71
C SER A 539 3.82 3.65 18.29
N SER A 540 3.82 2.52 17.61
CA SER A 540 3.07 1.30 17.84
C SER A 540 3.30 0.66 19.22
N LEU A 541 4.43 0.97 19.88
CA LEU A 541 4.89 0.41 21.16
C LEU A 541 4.19 1.02 22.39
N ASP A 542 3.92 2.34 22.36
CA ASP A 542 3.51 3.10 23.55
C ASP A 542 2.11 2.72 24.07
N ARG A 543 1.30 2.02 23.26
CA ARG A 543 -0.08 1.62 23.61
C ARG A 543 -0.19 0.30 24.39
N GLN A 544 0.89 -0.49 24.51
CA GLN A 544 0.85 -1.76 25.26
C GLN A 544 0.85 -1.60 26.79
N ILE A 545 1.12 -0.41 27.32
CA ILE A 545 1.31 -0.19 28.76
C ILE A 545 -0.01 0.09 29.50
N SER A 546 -1.06 0.56 28.83
CA SER A 546 -2.29 1.04 29.49
C SER A 546 -3.39 0.00 29.73
N GLN A 547 -3.19 -1.29 29.41
CA GLN A 547 -4.20 -2.35 29.63
C GLN A 547 -3.72 -3.52 30.51
N THR A 548 -2.43 -3.61 30.81
CA THR A 548 -1.81 -4.73 31.55
C THR A 548 -1.80 -4.55 33.08
N ILE A 549 -2.80 -3.86 33.64
CA ILE A 549 -2.95 -3.64 35.10
C ILE A 549 -4.23 -4.28 35.67
N LYS A 550 -5.11 -4.87 34.84
CA LYS A 550 -6.33 -5.55 35.32
C LYS A 550 -6.65 -6.86 34.59
N SER A 551 -5.91 -7.92 34.90
CA SER A 551 -6.40 -9.32 34.95
C SER A 551 -5.26 -10.28 35.33
N ASN A 552 -5.02 -10.46 36.63
CA ASN A 552 -4.16 -11.52 37.17
C ASN A 552 -4.98 -12.39 38.13
N THR A 553 -5.45 -13.54 37.62
CA THR A 553 -6.08 -14.71 38.30
C THR A 553 -6.56 -15.61 37.14
N THR A 554 -6.30 -16.93 37.03
CA THR A 554 -5.62 -17.91 37.90
C THR A 554 -5.39 -19.21 37.09
N SER A 555 -4.30 -19.96 37.34
CA SER A 555 -4.15 -21.45 37.25
C SER A 555 -4.53 -22.24 35.96
N THR A 556 -3.97 -23.40 35.56
CA THR A 556 -2.79 -24.27 35.88
C THR A 556 -2.78 -25.47 34.91
N GLY A 557 -1.61 -26.02 34.54
CA GLY A 557 -1.41 -27.50 34.44
C GLY A 557 -1.25 -28.20 33.07
N SER A 558 -0.21 -29.07 32.99
CA SER A 558 0.04 -30.25 32.11
C SER A 558 -0.08 -30.13 30.57
N THR A 559 0.91 -30.41 29.70
CA THR A 559 1.91 -31.51 29.52
C THR A 559 1.36 -32.82 28.91
N GLU A 560 1.66 -33.09 27.63
CA GLU A 560 2.41 -34.27 27.10
C GLU A 560 2.08 -34.72 25.64
N ASN A 561 3.15 -34.95 24.87
CA ASN A 561 3.42 -36.03 23.89
C ASN A 561 2.64 -36.21 22.56
N MET A 562 3.38 -36.10 21.44
CA MET A 562 3.12 -36.76 20.15
C MET A 562 3.69 -38.20 20.12
N PRO A 563 3.30 -39.01 19.13
CA PRO A 563 4.32 -39.73 18.35
C PRO A 563 4.10 -39.70 16.82
N SER A 564 5.17 -40.04 16.10
CA SER A 564 5.31 -40.07 14.63
C SER A 564 5.08 -41.47 14.01
N SER A 565 4.83 -41.55 12.69
CA SER A 565 5.69 -42.29 11.73
C SER A 565 5.06 -42.60 10.35
N ALA A 566 5.91 -42.59 9.30
CA ALA A 566 5.90 -43.46 8.11
C ALA A 566 4.71 -43.38 7.09
N LEU A 567 4.84 -43.79 5.81
CA LEU A 567 5.90 -43.77 4.76
C LEU A 567 5.29 -44.47 3.51
N SER A 568 5.80 -44.21 2.30
CA SER A 568 5.46 -44.90 1.01
C SER A 568 3.98 -44.77 0.54
N ASP A 569 3.63 -44.81 -0.76
CA ASP A 569 4.35 -45.39 -1.90
C ASP A 569 4.13 -44.64 -3.24
N THR A 570 4.80 -45.12 -4.30
CA THR A 570 5.08 -44.38 -5.55
C THR A 570 4.18 -44.69 -6.76
N SER A 571 4.37 -43.89 -7.83
CA SER A 571 4.00 -44.06 -9.26
C SER A 571 2.75 -43.31 -9.76
N SER A 572 2.71 -42.73 -10.97
CA SER A 572 3.78 -42.30 -11.90
C SER A 572 3.16 -41.54 -13.09
N PHE A 573 3.65 -40.34 -13.45
CA PHE A 573 3.51 -39.81 -14.82
C PHE A 573 4.70 -38.93 -15.24
N VAL A 574 4.98 -38.94 -16.55
CA VAL A 574 6.31 -38.83 -17.17
C VAL A 574 6.11 -38.14 -18.55
N TYR A 575 6.90 -37.16 -19.01
CA TYR A 575 8.15 -36.56 -18.50
C TYR A 575 8.32 -35.13 -19.07
N PHE A 576 9.22 -34.30 -18.52
CA PHE A 576 10.26 -33.65 -19.36
C PHE A 576 11.55 -33.35 -18.58
N THR A 577 12.37 -34.40 -18.47
CA THR A 577 13.82 -34.40 -18.25
C THR A 577 14.37 -33.96 -16.88
N PRO A 578 15.48 -34.60 -16.43
CA PRO A 578 15.88 -34.61 -15.03
C PRO A 578 16.74 -33.41 -14.64
N LEU A 579 17.04 -33.36 -13.33
CA LEU A 579 18.26 -32.75 -12.80
C LEU A 579 19.42 -32.96 -13.79
N PRO A 580 20.16 -31.91 -14.19
CA PRO A 580 21.37 -32.15 -14.94
C PRO A 580 22.31 -32.97 -14.05
N GLU A 581 22.83 -34.09 -14.55
CA GLU A 581 23.91 -34.84 -13.92
C GLU A 581 25.18 -33.99 -13.92
N ILE A 582 25.23 -33.04 -12.99
CA ILE A 582 26.29 -32.07 -12.76
C ILE A 582 26.50 -31.09 -13.93
N PRO A 583 26.35 -29.79 -13.65
CA PRO A 583 27.46 -28.90 -13.93
C PRO A 583 28.04 -28.47 -12.59
N ARG A 584 29.31 -28.83 -12.36
CA ARG A 584 30.15 -28.18 -11.34
C ARG A 584 30.39 -26.77 -11.86
N PHE A 585 29.41 -25.88 -11.69
CA PHE A 585 29.56 -24.44 -11.90
C PHE A 585 30.46 -23.90 -10.80
N LYS A 586 31.75 -24.22 -10.93
CA LYS A 586 32.82 -23.64 -10.14
C LYS A 586 33.04 -22.24 -10.67
N TYR A 587 32.26 -21.29 -10.16
CA TYR A 587 32.53 -19.87 -10.32
C TYR A 587 33.91 -19.61 -9.74
N LYS A 588 34.91 -19.57 -10.63
CA LYS A 588 36.27 -19.20 -10.27
C LYS A 588 36.23 -17.75 -9.84
N ILE A 589 36.83 -17.46 -8.70
CA ILE A 589 37.00 -16.10 -8.20
C ILE A 589 37.91 -15.36 -9.21
N PRO A 590 37.44 -14.27 -9.83
CA PRO A 590 38.23 -13.53 -10.81
C PRO A 590 39.53 -13.02 -10.20
N GLU A 591 40.63 -13.02 -10.96
CA GLU A 591 41.95 -12.60 -10.48
C GLU A 591 41.94 -11.17 -9.89
N ILE A 592 41.17 -10.26 -10.50
CA ILE A 592 40.95 -8.88 -10.02
C ILE A 592 40.36 -8.81 -8.59
N TYR A 593 39.66 -9.85 -8.15
CA TYR A 593 39.09 -9.96 -6.81
C TYR A 593 39.82 -10.97 -5.92
N LEU A 594 40.86 -11.65 -6.42
CA LEU A 594 41.58 -12.68 -5.67
C LEU A 594 42.28 -12.08 -4.43
N SER A 595 42.86 -10.89 -4.53
CA SER A 595 43.46 -10.19 -3.37
C SER A 595 42.42 -9.86 -2.29
N GLN A 596 41.25 -9.34 -2.69
CA GLN A 596 40.13 -9.05 -1.78
C GLN A 596 39.61 -10.34 -1.13
N PHE A 597 39.41 -11.41 -1.91
CA PHE A 597 39.03 -12.72 -1.38
C PHE A 597 40.06 -13.29 -0.40
N LEU A 598 41.35 -13.22 -0.72
CA LEU A 598 42.41 -13.72 0.15
C LEU A 598 42.50 -12.95 1.47
N SER A 599 42.09 -11.67 1.49
CA SER A 599 42.04 -10.86 2.71
C SER A 599 40.89 -11.21 3.67
N LEU A 600 39.84 -11.90 3.19
CA LEU A 600 38.73 -12.37 4.03
C LEU A 600 39.19 -13.46 5.02
N ASN A 601 38.48 -13.59 6.15
CA ASN A 601 38.69 -14.71 7.07
C ASN A 601 38.09 -16.03 6.52
N ASN A 602 38.35 -17.16 7.19
CA ASN A 602 37.93 -18.48 6.70
C ASN A 602 36.40 -18.63 6.64
N ASP A 603 35.67 -18.13 7.64
CA ASP A 603 34.20 -18.14 7.68
C ASP A 603 33.63 -17.36 6.48
N GLN A 604 34.14 -16.15 6.25
CA GLN A 604 33.76 -15.28 5.14
C GLN A 604 34.11 -15.88 3.77
N LYS A 605 35.27 -16.54 3.65
CA LYS A 605 35.67 -17.27 2.44
C LYS A 605 34.73 -18.44 2.16
N SER A 606 34.39 -19.21 3.19
CA SER A 606 33.47 -20.35 3.11
C SER A 606 32.06 -19.89 2.72
N ALA A 607 31.53 -18.86 3.37
CA ALA A 607 30.23 -18.27 3.08
C ALA A 607 30.16 -17.66 1.67
N LEU A 608 31.21 -16.97 1.20
CA LEU A 608 31.27 -16.48 -0.17
C LEU A 608 31.31 -17.63 -1.18
N TYR A 609 32.09 -18.67 -0.90
CA TYR A 609 32.20 -19.84 -1.77
C TYR A 609 30.86 -20.58 -1.85
N SER A 610 30.20 -20.86 -0.71
CA SER A 610 28.89 -21.53 -0.67
C SER A 610 27.79 -20.68 -1.31
N ALA A 611 27.79 -19.36 -1.10
CA ALA A 611 26.86 -18.43 -1.75
C ALA A 611 27.03 -18.36 -3.28
N LEU A 612 28.26 -18.40 -3.79
CA LEU A 612 28.52 -18.46 -5.24
C LEU A 612 28.04 -19.78 -5.84
N HIS A 613 28.24 -20.90 -5.15
CA HIS A 613 28.03 -22.26 -5.68
C HIS A 613 26.67 -22.86 -5.27
N CYS A 614 25.72 -22.06 -4.79
CA CYS A 614 24.40 -22.57 -4.43
C CYS A 614 23.61 -22.98 -5.69
N GLU A 615 22.93 -24.13 -5.60
CA GLU A 615 22.04 -24.59 -6.67
C GLU A 615 20.73 -23.78 -6.66
N ASN A 616 20.19 -23.61 -5.45
CA ASN A 616 18.85 -23.10 -5.14
C ASN A 616 18.93 -21.84 -4.27
N TYR A 617 19.30 -22.01 -2.99
CA TYR A 617 19.49 -20.91 -2.05
C TYR A 617 20.69 -21.16 -1.12
N LYS A 618 21.14 -20.12 -0.41
CA LYS A 618 22.06 -20.27 0.72
C LYS A 618 21.74 -19.28 1.85
N ILE A 619 21.89 -19.74 3.08
CA ILE A 619 21.71 -18.95 4.30
C ILE A 619 23.09 -18.61 4.86
N VAL A 620 23.28 -17.34 5.23
CA VAL A 620 24.48 -16.88 5.93
C VAL A 620 24.08 -16.24 7.26
N HIS A 621 24.31 -16.95 8.36
CA HIS A 621 24.15 -16.41 9.71
C HIS A 621 25.34 -15.54 10.06
N GLY A 622 25.17 -14.22 9.93
CA GLY A 622 26.24 -13.27 10.22
C GLY A 622 26.02 -12.57 11.55
N MET A 623 26.72 -13.03 12.57
CA MET A 623 26.68 -12.48 13.94
C MET A 623 27.16 -11.00 13.96
N PRO A 624 26.96 -10.23 15.05
CA PRO A 624 27.25 -8.80 15.10
C PRO A 624 28.71 -8.47 14.82
N GLY A 625 28.96 -7.48 13.96
CA GLY A 625 30.31 -7.01 13.65
C GLY A 625 31.16 -7.94 12.77
N THR A 626 30.60 -9.03 12.23
CA THR A 626 31.33 -10.06 11.45
C THR A 626 31.62 -9.69 9.99
N GLY A 627 31.20 -8.50 9.55
CA GLY A 627 31.46 -8.02 8.19
C GLY A 627 30.52 -8.57 7.12
N LYS A 628 29.26 -8.95 7.45
CA LYS A 628 28.20 -9.35 6.48
C LYS A 628 28.24 -8.53 5.19
N SER A 629 28.17 -7.21 5.30
CA SER A 629 28.14 -6.30 4.15
C SER A 629 29.41 -6.35 3.29
N SER A 630 30.57 -6.73 3.85
CA SER A 630 31.81 -6.93 3.06
C SER A 630 31.73 -8.19 2.20
N VAL A 631 31.12 -9.27 2.72
CA VAL A 631 30.85 -10.49 1.95
C VAL A 631 29.83 -10.21 0.85
N ILE A 632 28.72 -9.52 1.17
CA ILE A 632 27.70 -9.10 0.20
C ILE A 632 28.31 -8.25 -0.93
N VAL A 633 29.12 -7.24 -0.58
CA VAL A 633 29.78 -6.36 -1.56
C VAL A 633 30.72 -7.14 -2.48
N LEU A 634 31.50 -8.08 -1.95
CA LEU A 634 32.39 -8.90 -2.78
C LEU A 634 31.61 -9.90 -3.65
N LEU A 635 30.54 -10.50 -3.11
CA LEU A 635 29.64 -11.38 -3.84
C LEU A 635 29.02 -10.67 -5.05
N ILE A 636 28.45 -9.47 -4.84
CA ILE A 636 27.87 -8.66 -5.92
C ILE A 636 28.93 -8.31 -6.98
N LYS A 637 30.13 -7.89 -6.57
CA LYS A 637 31.24 -7.58 -7.48
C LYS A 637 31.62 -8.78 -8.36
N ILE A 638 31.76 -9.96 -7.76
CA ILE A 638 32.09 -11.20 -8.48
C ILE A 638 30.95 -11.58 -9.43
N LEU A 639 29.69 -11.58 -8.97
CA LEU A 639 28.53 -11.93 -9.79
C LEU A 639 28.36 -10.99 -10.99
N VAL A 640 28.46 -9.67 -10.79
CA VAL A 640 28.36 -8.69 -11.89
C VAL A 640 29.53 -8.83 -12.87
N TYR A 641 30.75 -9.08 -12.41
CA TYR A 641 31.89 -9.38 -13.30
C TYR A 641 31.68 -10.65 -14.13
N LEU A 642 30.96 -11.63 -13.59
CA LEU A 642 30.53 -12.85 -14.28
C LEU A 642 29.26 -12.64 -15.15
N ASN A 643 28.92 -11.37 -15.45
CA ASN A 643 27.75 -10.93 -16.23
C ASN A 643 26.40 -11.42 -15.67
N LYS A 644 26.29 -11.65 -14.37
CA LYS A 644 25.03 -12.01 -13.71
C LYS A 644 24.20 -10.77 -13.38
N LYS A 645 22.88 -10.86 -13.58
CA LYS A 645 21.92 -9.84 -13.15
C LYS A 645 21.55 -10.07 -11.69
N VAL A 646 21.84 -9.09 -10.84
CA VAL A 646 21.70 -9.21 -9.39
C VAL A 646 20.60 -8.28 -8.87
N LEU A 647 19.77 -8.80 -7.98
CA LEU A 647 18.79 -8.05 -7.18
C LEU A 647 19.26 -7.99 -5.73
N LEU A 648 19.53 -6.79 -5.20
CA LEU A 648 19.79 -6.56 -3.79
C LEU A 648 18.52 -6.09 -3.09
N VAL A 649 18.14 -6.78 -2.01
CA VAL A 649 17.01 -6.43 -1.14
C VAL A 649 17.52 -6.21 0.27
N CYS A 650 17.17 -5.08 0.88
CA CYS A 650 17.34 -4.88 2.32
C CYS A 650 16.01 -4.43 2.93
N TYR A 651 15.86 -4.62 4.24
CA TYR A 651 14.67 -4.15 4.94
C TYR A 651 14.58 -2.61 4.95
N THR A 652 15.68 -1.91 5.27
CA THR A 652 15.71 -0.45 5.42
C THR A 652 16.45 0.28 4.30
N ASN A 653 16.08 1.56 4.10
CA ASN A 653 16.76 2.46 3.16
C ASN A 653 18.21 2.77 3.55
N LEU A 654 18.55 2.70 4.84
CA LEU A 654 19.91 2.88 5.36
C LEU A 654 20.80 1.71 4.96
N ALA A 655 20.35 0.47 5.16
CA ALA A 655 21.08 -0.75 4.80
C ALA A 655 21.44 -0.78 3.30
N LEU A 656 20.48 -0.46 2.42
CA LEU A 656 20.74 -0.31 0.98
C LEU A 656 21.86 0.69 0.68
N THR A 657 21.83 1.86 1.31
CA THR A 657 22.80 2.94 1.08
C THR A 657 24.21 2.49 1.50
N ASN A 658 24.32 1.88 2.69
CA ASN A 658 25.59 1.36 3.24
C ASN A 658 26.28 0.30 2.35
N ILE A 659 25.50 -0.43 1.53
CA ILE A 659 26.02 -1.42 0.57
C ILE A 659 26.33 -0.73 -0.77
N LEU A 660 25.41 0.07 -1.30
CA LEU A 660 25.57 0.76 -2.59
C LEU A 660 26.76 1.72 -2.61
N ASP A 661 27.05 2.40 -1.49
CA ASP A 661 28.22 3.28 -1.38
C ASP A 661 29.57 2.55 -1.59
N LYS A 662 29.60 1.23 -1.39
CA LYS A 662 30.78 0.36 -1.59
C LYS A 662 30.83 -0.27 -2.99
N LEU A 663 29.83 0.04 -3.83
CA LEU A 663 29.59 -0.54 -5.16
C LEU A 663 29.56 0.50 -6.28
N LYS A 664 30.05 1.73 -6.07
CA LYS A 664 30.05 2.85 -7.03
C LYS A 664 30.70 2.58 -8.40
N THR A 665 31.43 1.46 -8.54
CA THR A 665 32.01 0.98 -9.81
C THR A 665 31.07 0.10 -10.64
N ILE A 666 29.90 -0.26 -10.10
CA ILE A 666 28.87 -1.07 -10.76
C ILE A 666 27.74 -0.17 -11.23
N ARG A 667 27.16 -0.47 -12.39
CA ARG A 667 25.93 0.15 -12.88
C ARG A 667 24.74 -0.38 -12.08
N SER A 668 24.44 0.30 -10.98
CA SER A 668 23.31 0.04 -10.11
C SER A 668 22.13 0.95 -10.41
N TYR A 669 20.91 0.47 -10.18
CA TYR A 669 19.68 1.27 -10.14
C TYR A 669 18.93 1.02 -8.84
N ARG A 670 18.58 2.08 -8.11
CA ARG A 670 17.82 2.05 -6.86
C ARG A 670 16.34 2.34 -7.10
N ALA A 671 15.53 1.30 -7.00
CA ALA A 671 14.08 1.35 -7.20
C ALA A 671 13.41 2.43 -6.34
N LYS A 672 12.45 3.14 -6.93
CA LYS A 672 11.67 4.28 -6.39
C LYS A 672 12.46 5.52 -5.95
N LYS A 673 13.79 5.53 -5.98
CA LYS A 673 14.60 6.67 -5.50
C LYS A 673 15.36 7.40 -6.61
N GLU A 674 15.61 6.75 -7.74
CA GLU A 674 16.21 7.39 -8.92
C GLU A 674 15.13 7.96 -9.83
N SER A 675 15.03 9.29 -9.89
CA SER A 675 14.25 9.96 -10.94
C SER A 675 15.05 9.96 -12.24
N CYS A 676 14.48 9.40 -13.30
CA CYS A 676 15.10 9.32 -14.61
C CYS A 676 14.12 9.80 -15.69
N ASN A 677 14.44 10.94 -16.32
CA ASN A 677 13.69 11.44 -17.47
C ASN A 677 14.32 10.87 -18.74
N PHE A 678 13.54 10.10 -19.50
CA PHE A 678 13.99 9.47 -20.75
C PHE A 678 13.41 10.20 -21.96
N SER A 679 14.25 10.42 -22.98
CA SER A 679 13.84 11.02 -24.26
C SER A 679 12.97 10.10 -25.11
N SER A 680 13.08 8.79 -24.92
CA SER A 680 12.27 7.79 -25.62
C SER A 680 12.12 6.50 -24.83
N VAL A 681 11.12 5.69 -25.18
CA VAL A 681 10.93 4.32 -24.66
C VAL A 681 12.12 3.43 -25.06
N SER A 682 12.73 3.69 -26.22
CA SER A 682 13.93 2.98 -26.66
C SER A 682 15.15 3.28 -25.79
N ASP A 683 15.33 4.54 -25.36
CA ASP A 683 16.39 4.95 -24.44
C ASP A 683 16.18 4.33 -23.05
N LEU A 684 14.94 4.32 -22.55
CA LEU A 684 14.55 3.67 -21.30
C LEU A 684 14.82 2.17 -21.34
N LYS A 685 14.34 1.45 -22.38
CA LYS A 685 14.59 0.01 -22.61
C LYS A 685 16.10 -0.28 -22.64
N ARG A 686 16.90 0.58 -23.31
CA ARG A 686 18.36 0.46 -23.37
C ARG A 686 19.03 0.72 -22.02
N TYR A 687 18.58 1.71 -21.26
CA TYR A 687 19.10 2.04 -19.94
C TYR A 687 18.89 0.88 -18.97
N PHE A 688 17.65 0.41 -18.79
CA PHE A 688 17.33 -0.71 -17.91
C PHE A 688 18.05 -2.01 -18.30
N LYS A 689 18.20 -2.31 -19.60
CA LYS A 689 18.99 -3.47 -20.07
C LYS A 689 20.46 -3.40 -19.64
N ASN A 690 21.02 -2.20 -19.58
CA ASN A 690 22.40 -1.93 -19.17
C ASN A 690 22.62 -1.89 -17.65
N ILE A 691 21.57 -1.89 -16.83
CA ILE A 691 21.71 -2.04 -15.38
C ILE A 691 22.07 -3.48 -15.03
N ASP A 692 23.09 -3.66 -14.18
CA ASP A 692 23.60 -4.97 -13.78
C ASP A 692 23.18 -5.34 -12.35
N LEU A 693 23.06 -4.34 -11.47
CA LEU A 693 22.56 -4.46 -10.11
C LEU A 693 21.27 -3.64 -9.95
N VAL A 694 20.17 -4.26 -9.52
CA VAL A 694 18.98 -3.53 -9.07
C VAL A 694 18.92 -3.61 -7.55
N ALA A 695 18.62 -2.51 -6.87
CA ALA A 695 18.61 -2.42 -5.41
C ALA A 695 17.28 -1.85 -4.90
N SER A 696 16.65 -2.51 -3.93
CA SER A 696 15.26 -2.23 -3.54
C SER A 696 14.98 -2.57 -2.07
N THR A 697 13.94 -1.97 -1.50
CA THR A 697 13.31 -2.51 -0.28
C THR A 697 12.19 -3.49 -0.63
N CYS A 698 11.63 -4.18 0.35
CA CYS A 698 10.44 -5.03 0.19
C CYS A 698 9.22 -4.29 -0.43
N PHE A 699 9.22 -2.96 -0.40
CA PHE A 699 8.14 -2.11 -0.90
C PHE A 699 8.47 -1.44 -2.24
N GLY A 700 9.63 -1.73 -2.85
CA GLY A 700 10.08 -1.09 -4.10
C GLY A 700 9.48 -1.67 -5.38
N PHE A 701 8.86 -2.85 -5.34
CA PHE A 701 8.49 -3.67 -6.52
C PHE A 701 7.46 -3.10 -7.50
N ARG A 702 6.91 -1.90 -7.26
CA ARG A 702 6.15 -1.12 -8.26
C ARG A 702 7.04 -0.37 -9.26
N ASP A 703 8.35 -0.40 -9.12
CA ASP A 703 9.26 0.32 -10.01
C ASP A 703 9.33 -0.35 -11.41
N PRO A 704 9.23 0.41 -12.51
CA PRO A 704 9.30 -0.11 -13.88
C PRO A 704 10.52 -0.99 -14.21
N ILE A 705 11.61 -0.89 -13.46
CA ILE A 705 12.80 -1.76 -13.61
C ILE A 705 12.48 -3.26 -13.48
N PHE A 706 11.42 -3.62 -12.74
CA PHE A 706 11.03 -5.03 -12.51
C PHE A 706 10.15 -5.62 -13.61
N LEU A 707 9.56 -4.78 -14.47
CA LEU A 707 8.67 -5.24 -15.54
C LEU A 707 9.42 -6.15 -16.51
N ASN A 708 8.88 -7.36 -16.74
CA ASN A 708 9.42 -8.39 -17.63
C ASN A 708 10.91 -8.68 -17.40
N ARG A 709 11.38 -8.55 -16.14
CA ARG A 709 12.78 -8.72 -15.76
C ARG A 709 12.97 -9.82 -14.72
N SER A 710 13.74 -10.84 -15.10
CA SER A 710 14.28 -11.86 -14.20
C SER A 710 15.70 -11.53 -13.75
N PHE A 711 16.10 -12.11 -12.61
CA PHE A 711 17.45 -11.99 -12.04
C PHE A 711 18.11 -13.36 -11.87
N ASP A 712 19.42 -13.47 -12.11
CA ASP A 712 20.16 -14.70 -11.80
C ASP A 712 20.18 -14.95 -10.29
N PHE A 713 20.42 -13.88 -9.51
CA PHE A 713 20.61 -13.94 -8.07
C PHE A 713 19.86 -12.81 -7.36
N CYS A 714 19.09 -13.16 -6.32
CA CYS A 714 18.66 -12.23 -5.28
C CYS A 714 19.59 -12.34 -4.06
N ILE A 715 19.98 -11.20 -3.48
CA ILE A 715 20.72 -11.13 -2.23
C ILE A 715 19.87 -10.32 -1.25
N ILE A 716 19.47 -10.97 -0.16
CA ILE A 716 18.60 -10.40 0.87
C ILE A 716 19.47 -10.13 2.11
N ASP A 717 19.61 -8.87 2.51
CA ASP A 717 20.26 -8.48 3.77
C ASP A 717 19.24 -8.13 4.85
N GLU A 718 19.63 -8.31 6.11
CA GLU A 718 18.75 -8.22 7.28
C GLU A 718 17.51 -9.14 7.15
N GLY A 719 17.68 -10.33 6.55
CA GLY A 719 16.60 -11.25 6.22
C GLY A 719 15.80 -11.78 7.42
N SER A 720 16.37 -11.76 8.63
CA SER A 720 15.65 -12.07 9.87
C SER A 720 14.67 -10.97 10.31
N GLN A 721 14.79 -9.74 9.82
CA GLN A 721 13.81 -8.68 10.06
C GLN A 721 12.65 -8.71 9.05
N GLN A 722 12.77 -9.46 7.95
CA GLN A 722 11.81 -9.42 6.84
C GLN A 722 10.71 -10.48 7.01
N HIS A 723 9.45 -10.04 7.01
CA HIS A 723 8.29 -10.93 7.05
C HIS A 723 8.30 -11.92 5.88
N LEU A 724 8.03 -13.21 6.15
CA LEU A 724 8.02 -14.29 5.15
C LEU A 724 7.30 -13.89 3.85
N LEU A 725 6.03 -13.45 3.91
CA LEU A 725 5.27 -13.05 2.73
C LEU A 725 5.93 -11.92 1.91
N LEU A 726 6.63 -10.97 2.53
CA LEU A 726 7.33 -9.91 1.80
C LEU A 726 8.58 -10.41 1.06
N THR A 727 9.27 -11.41 1.63
CA THR A 727 10.45 -12.02 0.97
C THR A 727 10.10 -12.86 -0.25
N LEU A 728 8.87 -13.40 -0.33
CA LEU A 728 8.42 -14.15 -1.52
C LEU A 728 8.37 -13.27 -2.78
N ILE A 729 8.20 -11.96 -2.63
CA ILE A 729 8.13 -10.98 -3.72
C ILE A 729 9.43 -10.97 -4.56
N PRO A 730 10.61 -10.62 -4.00
CA PRO A 730 11.86 -10.70 -4.74
C PRO A 730 12.21 -12.12 -5.19
N ILE A 731 11.88 -13.14 -4.40
CA ILE A 731 12.22 -14.53 -4.71
C ILE A 731 11.49 -15.03 -5.97
N SER A 732 10.26 -14.58 -6.21
CA SER A 732 9.53 -14.89 -7.46
C SER A 732 10.18 -14.34 -8.73
N LEU A 733 11.10 -13.36 -8.62
CA LEU A 733 11.77 -12.71 -9.75
C LEU A 733 13.19 -13.25 -10.01
N CYS A 734 13.68 -14.24 -9.24
CA CYS A 734 15.07 -14.67 -9.29
C CYS A 734 15.26 -16.19 -9.34
N THR A 735 16.31 -16.67 -10.02
CA THR A 735 16.61 -18.11 -10.11
C THR A 735 17.25 -18.70 -8.87
N ARG A 736 17.91 -17.87 -8.05
CA ARG A 736 18.60 -18.24 -6.82
C ARG A 736 18.53 -17.10 -5.81
N PHE A 737 18.51 -17.41 -4.52
CA PHE A 737 18.61 -16.38 -3.48
C PHE A 737 19.63 -16.70 -2.39
N ILE A 738 20.31 -15.67 -1.88
CA ILE A 738 21.18 -15.76 -0.70
C ILE A 738 20.63 -14.82 0.36
N ILE A 739 20.34 -15.36 1.54
CA ILE A 739 19.77 -14.61 2.65
C ILE A 739 20.80 -14.46 3.78
N PHE A 740 21.16 -13.21 4.06
CA PHE A 740 22.02 -12.80 5.15
C PHE A 740 21.16 -12.29 6.29
N GLY A 741 21.41 -12.76 7.51
CA GLY A 741 20.56 -12.44 8.65
C GLY A 741 21.19 -12.84 9.97
N ASP A 742 20.42 -12.61 11.03
CA ASP A 742 20.75 -13.01 12.39
C ASP A 742 19.45 -13.19 13.18
N HIS A 743 19.06 -14.43 13.42
CA HIS A 743 17.83 -14.80 14.14
C HIS A 743 17.85 -14.43 15.63
N LEU A 744 19.03 -14.04 16.15
CA LEU A 744 19.25 -13.57 17.52
C LEU A 744 19.22 -12.03 17.61
N GLN A 745 19.07 -11.32 16.49
CA GLN A 745 18.74 -9.89 16.43
C GLN A 745 17.26 -9.72 16.05
N LEU A 746 16.77 -8.49 15.81
CA LEU A 746 15.32 -8.25 15.71
C LEU A 746 14.65 -9.07 14.61
N LYS A 747 13.44 -9.50 14.95
CA LYS A 747 12.51 -10.27 14.12
C LYS A 747 11.50 -9.33 13.43
N PRO A 748 10.73 -9.80 12.43
CA PRO A 748 9.68 -9.02 11.81
C PRO A 748 8.61 -8.67 12.86
N LEU A 749 8.26 -7.39 12.96
CA LEU A 749 7.43 -6.91 14.07
C LEU A 749 5.96 -7.29 13.89
N SER A 750 5.42 -8.03 14.85
CA SER A 750 4.00 -8.36 14.99
C SER A 750 3.52 -8.05 16.40
N LYS A 751 2.28 -7.55 16.55
CA LYS A 751 1.71 -7.17 17.85
C LYS A 751 0.73 -8.18 18.42
N SER A 752 0.03 -8.91 17.56
CA SER A 752 -1.12 -9.73 17.93
C SER A 752 -1.01 -11.19 17.50
N ASN A 753 -0.11 -11.51 16.56
CA ASN A 753 -0.05 -12.84 15.95
C ASN A 753 1.39 -13.27 15.63
N SER A 754 1.88 -14.31 16.32
CA SER A 754 3.25 -14.83 16.18
C SER A 754 3.57 -15.38 14.79
N LEU A 755 2.55 -15.79 14.02
CA LEU A 755 2.71 -16.35 12.68
C LEU A 755 3.23 -15.29 11.68
N LEU A 756 2.86 -14.02 11.88
CA LEU A 756 3.41 -12.91 11.09
C LEU A 756 4.82 -12.49 11.50
N SER A 757 5.30 -12.87 12.69
CA SER A 757 6.71 -12.67 13.08
C SER A 757 7.65 -13.76 12.56
N LEU A 758 7.18 -14.70 11.75
CA LEU A 758 8.07 -15.65 11.07
C LEU A 758 8.81 -14.96 9.92
N SER A 759 10.13 -14.90 9.99
CA SER A 759 10.97 -14.55 8.86
C SER A 759 11.30 -15.77 8.00
N LEU A 760 11.58 -15.55 6.71
CA LEU A 760 12.10 -16.61 5.84
C LEU A 760 13.47 -17.13 6.31
N PHE A 761 14.27 -16.26 6.92
CA PHE A 761 15.58 -16.63 7.46
C PHE A 761 15.45 -17.67 8.58
N GLU A 762 14.51 -17.46 9.52
CA GLU A 762 14.26 -18.41 10.61
C GLU A 762 13.63 -19.70 10.10
N TYR A 763 12.62 -19.60 9.21
CA TYR A 763 11.95 -20.78 8.66
C TYR A 763 12.91 -21.75 7.95
N LEU A 764 13.98 -21.24 7.33
CA LEU A 764 14.98 -22.08 6.65
C LEU A 764 16.21 -22.41 7.50
N LEU A 765 16.35 -21.86 8.71
CA LEU A 765 17.60 -21.90 9.48
C LEU A 765 18.09 -23.32 9.80
N ASP A 766 17.17 -24.28 9.95
CA ASP A 766 17.48 -25.70 10.19
C ASP A 766 18.13 -26.40 8.98
N SER A 767 18.21 -25.73 7.82
CA SER A 767 19.00 -26.15 6.66
C SER A 767 20.50 -25.87 6.83
N ASP A 768 21.33 -26.46 5.95
CA ASP A 768 22.76 -26.14 5.85
C ASP A 768 22.99 -24.62 5.65
N HIS A 769 23.50 -23.95 6.68
CA HIS A 769 23.82 -22.52 6.68
C HIS A 769 25.30 -22.27 6.98
N SER A 770 25.82 -21.12 6.55
CA SER A 770 27.19 -20.69 6.85
C SER A 770 27.19 -19.67 7.99
N GLU A 771 27.85 -19.98 9.11
CA GLU A 771 28.04 -19.04 10.21
C GLU A 771 29.26 -18.13 9.95
N LEU A 772 29.13 -16.83 10.25
CA LEU A 772 30.27 -15.91 10.40
C LEU A 772 30.48 -15.64 11.88
N THR A 773 31.66 -15.99 12.42
CA THR A 773 31.94 -15.95 13.87
C THR A 773 33.00 -14.91 14.27
N ILE A 774 33.91 -14.56 13.36
CA ILE A 774 34.99 -13.59 13.62
C ILE A 774 34.48 -12.15 13.44
N GLN A 775 34.54 -11.35 14.50
CA GLN A 775 34.02 -9.98 14.56
C GLN A 775 35.12 -8.89 14.64
N TYR A 776 34.78 -7.71 14.11
CA TYR A 776 35.67 -6.57 13.89
C TYR A 776 35.18 -5.26 14.55
N ARG A 777 34.10 -5.31 15.34
CA ARG A 777 33.41 -4.15 15.93
C ARG A 777 33.79 -3.92 17.40
N MET A 778 33.47 -4.88 18.24
CA MET A 778 33.51 -4.79 19.70
C MET A 778 34.91 -5.15 20.21
N GLY A 779 35.33 -4.58 21.34
CA GLY A 779 36.47 -5.10 22.09
C GLY A 779 36.09 -6.34 22.92
N PRO A 780 37.03 -6.89 23.70
CA PRO A 780 36.82 -8.11 24.48
C PRO A 780 35.71 -7.98 25.52
N ASN A 781 35.65 -6.90 26.29
CA ASN A 781 34.71 -6.75 27.41
C ASN A 781 33.26 -6.57 26.94
N ILE A 782 33.06 -5.78 25.88
CA ILE A 782 31.76 -5.55 25.25
C ILE A 782 31.26 -6.83 24.56
N MET A 783 32.14 -7.50 23.79
CA MET A 783 31.77 -8.73 23.08
C MET A 783 31.31 -9.83 24.05
N ARG A 784 31.98 -9.94 25.21
CA ARG A 784 31.69 -10.96 26.23
C ARG A 784 30.22 -11.03 26.62
N LEU A 785 29.60 -9.88 26.90
CA LEU A 785 28.20 -9.80 27.35
C LEU A 785 27.24 -10.50 26.37
N SER A 786 27.35 -10.17 25.09
CA SER A 786 26.50 -10.73 24.04
C SER A 786 26.86 -12.18 23.70
N ASN A 787 28.16 -12.52 23.74
CA ASN A 787 28.65 -13.85 23.39
C ASN A 787 28.23 -14.92 24.42
N GLU A 788 28.24 -14.58 25.71
CA GLU A 788 27.75 -15.44 26.79
C GLU A 788 26.21 -15.54 26.79
N LEU A 789 25.48 -14.43 26.57
CA LEU A 789 24.00 -14.40 26.61
C LEU A 789 23.30 -15.06 25.41
N PHE A 790 23.88 -14.97 24.21
CA PHE A 790 23.15 -15.29 22.96
C PHE A 790 23.88 -16.25 22.03
N TYR A 791 25.21 -16.16 21.91
CA TYR A 791 25.96 -16.89 20.87
C TYR A 791 26.71 -18.12 21.39
N ASN A 792 26.47 -18.57 22.62
CA ASN A 792 27.10 -19.77 23.21
C ASN A 792 28.64 -19.77 23.06
N ASN A 793 29.26 -18.60 23.27
CA ASN A 793 30.69 -18.36 23.09
C ASN A 793 31.25 -18.60 21.66
N LYS A 794 30.41 -18.64 20.62
CA LYS A 794 30.84 -18.78 19.22
C LYS A 794 31.56 -17.55 18.65
N LEU A 795 31.20 -16.31 19.05
CA LEU A 795 31.86 -15.09 18.55
C LEU A 795 33.34 -15.05 18.94
N LYS A 796 34.18 -14.62 18.01
CA LYS A 796 35.64 -14.54 18.17
C LYS A 796 36.15 -13.16 17.77
N LEU A 797 37.12 -12.64 18.51
CA LEU A 797 37.82 -11.41 18.14
C LEU A 797 38.69 -11.64 16.90
N SER A 798 38.66 -10.69 15.97
CA SER A 798 39.72 -10.53 14.98
C SER A 798 41.05 -10.17 15.65
N THR A 799 42.18 -10.53 15.03
CA THR A 799 43.53 -10.29 15.55
C THR A 799 43.82 -8.82 15.86
N GLU A 800 43.22 -7.90 15.10
CA GLU A 800 43.30 -6.45 15.33
C GLU A 800 42.59 -6.04 16.63
N LYS A 801 41.41 -6.62 16.90
CA LYS A 801 40.58 -6.33 18.08
C LYS A 801 41.06 -6.99 19.36
N MET A 802 41.97 -7.97 19.30
CA MET A 802 42.59 -8.56 20.50
C MET A 802 43.41 -7.55 21.33
N LYS A 803 43.78 -6.40 20.75
CA LYS A 803 44.58 -5.35 21.40
C LYS A 803 43.82 -4.06 21.69
N THR A 804 42.54 -3.97 21.33
CA THR A 804 41.73 -2.79 21.68
C THR A 804 41.28 -2.87 23.13
N GLU A 805 41.65 -1.87 23.92
CA GLU A 805 41.00 -1.59 25.20
C GLU A 805 39.56 -1.13 24.95
N ASP A 806 38.62 -1.72 25.68
CA ASP A 806 37.22 -1.35 25.70
C ASP A 806 36.67 -1.34 27.13
N THR A 807 35.69 -0.48 27.38
CA THR A 807 35.07 -0.36 28.70
C THR A 807 33.60 -0.73 28.67
N VAL A 808 33.20 -1.46 29.71
CA VAL A 808 31.79 -1.70 30.05
C VAL A 808 31.60 -1.16 31.47
N SER A 809 30.59 -0.32 31.68
CA SER A 809 30.20 0.14 33.00
C SER A 809 28.69 0.13 33.18
N PHE A 810 28.26 0.04 34.44
CA PHE A 810 26.85 0.13 34.83
C PHE A 810 26.66 1.33 35.75
N VAL A 811 25.53 2.02 35.60
CA VAL A 811 25.13 3.16 36.42
C VAL A 811 23.72 2.90 36.95
N ASP A 812 23.60 2.63 38.26
CA ASP A 812 22.31 2.49 38.92
C ASP A 812 21.55 3.83 38.89
N SER A 813 20.42 3.86 38.18
CA SER A 813 19.65 5.08 38.00
C SER A 813 19.00 5.58 39.30
N ASN A 814 18.89 4.75 40.34
CA ASN A 814 18.50 5.19 41.68
C ASN A 814 19.57 6.06 42.37
N THR A 815 20.84 5.90 42.00
CA THR A 815 21.97 6.62 42.63
C THR A 815 22.28 7.97 41.98
N ILE A 816 21.69 8.25 40.81
CA ILE A 816 21.98 9.45 40.01
C ILE A 816 20.73 10.27 39.71
N ASN A 817 20.91 11.59 39.56
CA ASN A 817 19.87 12.41 38.93
C ASN A 817 20.01 12.30 37.41
N TYR A 818 19.10 11.55 36.77
CA TYR A 818 19.12 11.27 35.32
C TYR A 818 19.34 12.53 34.47
N ASN A 819 18.59 13.62 34.72
CA ASN A 819 18.71 14.85 33.93
C ASN A 819 20.11 15.49 34.06
N LYS A 820 20.70 15.50 35.26
CA LYS A 820 22.09 15.98 35.49
C LYS A 820 23.15 15.04 34.92
N PHE A 821 22.86 13.75 34.76
CA PHE A 821 23.74 12.80 34.09
C PHE A 821 23.74 13.05 32.57
N ILE A 822 22.56 13.00 31.93
CA ILE A 822 22.40 13.17 30.47
C ILE A 822 22.93 14.51 29.96
N THR A 823 22.68 15.61 30.68
CA THR A 823 23.21 16.94 30.33
C THR A 823 24.74 17.05 30.36
N ARG A 824 25.43 16.11 31.02
CA ARG A 824 26.90 16.03 31.05
C ARG A 824 27.48 15.08 30.01
N VAL A 825 26.68 14.18 29.44
CA VAL A 825 27.10 13.26 28.38
C VAL A 825 27.44 14.06 27.11
N LYS A 826 28.59 13.72 26.51
CA LYS A 826 29.07 14.25 25.23
C LYS A 826 29.59 13.09 24.38
N ASP A 827 29.69 13.33 23.08
CA ASP A 827 30.38 12.47 22.11
C ASP A 827 29.96 10.99 22.18
N SER A 828 28.68 10.74 22.46
CA SER A 828 28.08 9.42 22.67
C SER A 828 26.75 9.33 21.94
N THR A 829 26.34 8.12 21.57
CA THR A 829 24.99 7.83 21.10
C THR A 829 24.21 7.13 22.20
N ILE A 830 22.99 7.59 22.47
CA ILE A 830 22.13 7.08 23.55
C ILE A 830 21.01 6.23 22.93
N LEU A 831 20.87 5.01 23.40
CA LEU A 831 19.85 4.05 22.97
C LEU A 831 18.84 3.85 24.09
N CYS A 832 17.56 4.05 23.80
CA CYS A 832 16.46 3.82 24.73
C CYS A 832 15.56 2.69 24.22
N TYR A 833 14.86 1.98 25.13
CA TYR A 833 13.85 0.99 24.72
C TYR A 833 12.50 1.62 24.30
N PHE A 834 12.19 2.82 24.80
CA PHE A 834 10.88 3.47 24.62
C PHE A 834 11.00 4.85 23.95
N ASN A 835 10.09 5.17 23.03
CA ASN A 835 10.07 6.48 22.33
C ASN A 835 9.81 7.64 23.29
N SER A 836 8.99 7.43 24.32
CA SER A 836 8.76 8.40 25.41
C SER A 836 10.05 8.81 26.09
N GLN A 837 10.95 7.85 26.35
CA GLN A 837 12.27 8.11 26.92
C GLN A 837 13.20 8.76 25.88
N VAL A 838 13.15 8.39 24.60
CA VAL A 838 13.90 9.09 23.53
C VAL A 838 13.56 10.58 23.50
N LYS A 839 12.27 10.94 23.44
CA LYS A 839 11.79 12.33 23.45
C LYS A 839 12.35 13.11 24.64
N LYS A 840 12.09 12.63 25.87
CA LYS A 840 12.59 13.22 27.11
C LYS A 840 14.11 13.38 27.17
N THR A 841 14.86 12.47 26.54
CA THR A 841 16.32 12.49 26.54
C THR A 841 16.90 13.44 25.49
N ARG A 842 16.26 13.55 24.30
CA ARG A 842 16.64 14.51 23.25
C ARG A 842 16.57 15.96 23.75
N ASP A 843 15.57 16.30 24.56
CA ASP A 843 15.43 17.64 25.14
C ASP A 843 16.58 18.01 26.12
N LEU A 844 17.34 17.02 26.59
CA LEU A 844 18.38 17.18 27.62
C LEU A 844 19.81 17.11 27.08
N THR A 845 20.03 16.73 25.82
CA THR A 845 21.39 16.59 25.26
C THR A 845 21.45 16.86 23.76
N LYS A 846 22.64 17.26 23.28
CA LYS A 846 22.95 17.37 21.84
C LYS A 846 23.48 16.05 21.25
N CYS A 847 23.62 15.02 22.07
CA CYS A 847 24.00 13.69 21.62
C CYS A 847 22.91 13.08 20.72
N GLN A 848 23.29 12.13 19.85
CA GLN A 848 22.30 11.34 19.12
C GLN A 848 21.53 10.47 20.11
N VAL A 849 20.20 10.48 20.04
CA VAL A 849 19.33 9.64 20.87
C VAL A 849 18.33 8.92 19.98
N GLU A 850 18.34 7.59 19.99
CA GLU A 850 17.47 6.73 19.19
C GLU A 850 16.87 5.60 20.03
N THR A 851 15.87 4.90 19.46
CA THR A 851 15.49 3.59 20.01
C THR A 851 16.51 2.52 19.61
N VAL A 852 16.57 1.44 20.39
CA VAL A 852 17.35 0.23 20.03
C VAL A 852 17.02 -0.24 18.61
N ASP A 853 15.73 -0.33 18.30
CA ASP A 853 15.23 -0.82 17.01
C ASP A 853 15.69 0.07 15.83
N ARG A 854 15.59 1.40 15.92
CA ARG A 854 16.07 2.34 14.88
C ARG A 854 17.58 2.28 14.65
N PHE A 855 18.34 1.91 15.67
CA PHE A 855 19.80 1.86 15.59
C PHE A 855 20.35 0.49 15.13
N GLN A 856 19.48 -0.45 14.71
CA GLN A 856 19.94 -1.67 14.04
C GLN A 856 20.67 -1.33 12.72
N GLY A 857 21.62 -2.18 12.33
CA GLY A 857 22.58 -1.89 11.24
C GLY A 857 23.67 -0.87 11.58
N SER A 858 23.43 0.07 12.49
CA SER A 858 24.37 1.12 12.90
C SER A 858 25.36 0.68 14.00
N GLU A 859 26.36 1.53 14.26
CA GLU A 859 27.39 1.38 15.32
C GLU A 859 27.97 2.74 15.73
N ALA A 860 28.47 2.85 16.97
CA ALA A 860 29.18 4.05 17.44
C ALA A 860 30.33 3.68 18.40
N ASP A 861 31.28 4.60 18.58
CA ASP A 861 32.41 4.38 19.51
C ASP A 861 31.93 4.29 20.97
N ASN A 862 31.07 5.23 21.38
CA ASN A 862 30.54 5.35 22.73
C ASN A 862 29.02 5.19 22.67
N ILE A 863 28.48 4.16 23.33
CA ILE A 863 27.05 3.90 23.44
C ILE A 863 26.63 3.96 24.92
N ILE A 864 25.49 4.62 25.18
CA ILE A 864 24.79 4.54 26.46
C ILE A 864 23.45 3.85 26.23
N VAL A 865 23.19 2.71 26.87
CA VAL A 865 21.89 2.02 26.82
C VAL A 865 21.10 2.39 28.08
N VAL A 866 19.94 2.99 27.89
CA VAL A 866 19.02 3.37 28.97
C VAL A 866 17.85 2.39 28.99
N PHE A 867 17.78 1.60 30.06
CA PHE A 867 16.70 0.65 30.31
C PHE A 867 15.45 1.32 30.92
N ASP A 868 15.61 2.50 31.52
CA ASP A 868 14.50 3.21 32.17
C ASP A 868 13.46 3.77 31.17
N PRO A 869 12.16 3.75 31.52
CA PRO A 869 11.59 3.15 32.73
C PRO A 869 11.55 1.61 32.62
N ILE A 870 12.09 0.91 33.63
CA ILE A 870 12.05 -0.56 33.66
C ILE A 870 10.67 -1.03 34.09
N VAL A 871 9.99 -1.73 33.19
CA VAL A 871 8.66 -2.32 33.37
C VAL A 871 8.66 -3.71 32.74
N LYS A 872 8.11 -4.72 33.41
CA LYS A 872 7.99 -6.07 32.87
C LYS A 872 7.05 -6.08 31.66
N CYS A 873 7.63 -6.23 30.47
CA CYS A 873 6.94 -6.23 29.18
C CYS A 873 7.82 -6.84 28.08
N GLY A 874 7.19 -7.34 27.02
CA GLY A 874 7.87 -7.97 25.86
C GLY A 874 8.92 -7.11 25.15
N VAL A 875 8.96 -5.80 25.41
CA VAL A 875 10.02 -4.90 24.91
C VAL A 875 11.34 -5.10 25.65
N LEU A 876 11.30 -5.18 26.98
CA LEU A 876 12.48 -5.39 27.84
C LEU A 876 12.79 -6.88 28.06
N GLU A 877 11.80 -7.76 27.89
CA GLU A 877 11.98 -9.22 27.91
C GLU A 877 12.54 -9.77 26.58
N SER A 878 12.57 -8.97 25.50
CA SER A 878 13.11 -9.39 24.20
C SER A 878 14.63 -9.57 24.26
N ARG A 879 15.07 -10.82 24.12
CA ARG A 879 16.47 -11.23 23.98
C ARG A 879 17.13 -10.52 22.78
N GLU A 880 16.38 -10.38 21.70
CA GLU A 880 16.81 -9.81 20.42
C GLU A 880 17.11 -8.31 20.54
N ARG A 881 16.25 -7.55 21.22
CA ARG A 881 16.50 -6.13 21.51
C ARG A 881 17.72 -5.94 22.38
N LEU A 882 17.85 -6.72 23.46
CA LEU A 882 19.03 -6.63 24.31
C LEU A 882 20.32 -6.95 23.52
N ASN A 883 20.28 -8.00 22.70
CA ASN A 883 21.39 -8.39 21.86
C ASN A 883 21.78 -7.28 20.86
N VAL A 884 20.80 -6.63 20.21
CA VAL A 884 21.07 -5.45 19.37
C VAL A 884 21.72 -4.35 20.22
N ALA A 885 21.12 -3.95 21.34
CA ALA A 885 21.58 -2.84 22.18
C ALA A 885 23.04 -3.01 22.65
N LEU A 886 23.40 -4.19 23.15
CA LEU A 886 24.75 -4.50 23.65
C LEU A 886 25.81 -4.53 22.52
N THR A 887 25.40 -4.75 21.27
CA THR A 887 26.33 -5.00 20.13
C THR A 887 26.52 -3.79 19.20
N ARG A 888 26.08 -2.59 19.62
CA ARG A 888 26.25 -1.33 18.87
C ARG A 888 27.57 -0.61 19.17
N ALA A 889 28.18 -0.86 20.32
CA ALA A 889 29.37 -0.16 20.81
C ALA A 889 30.67 -0.68 20.19
N ARG A 890 31.65 0.19 19.97
CA ARG A 890 33.01 -0.18 19.50
C ARG A 890 34.11 -0.04 20.54
N LYS A 891 33.95 0.87 21.52
CA LYS A 891 34.96 1.19 22.54
C LYS A 891 34.39 1.28 23.95
N ASN A 892 33.28 2.01 24.14
CA ASN A 892 32.71 2.25 25.45
C ASN A 892 31.21 1.95 25.45
N LEU A 893 30.77 1.12 26.40
CA LEU A 893 29.38 0.77 26.62
C LEU A 893 29.00 1.11 28.07
N ILE A 894 28.06 2.05 28.25
CA ILE A 894 27.50 2.39 29.55
C ILE A 894 26.07 1.88 29.61
N LEU A 895 25.73 1.09 30.62
CA LEU A 895 24.37 0.63 30.87
C LEU A 895 23.77 1.44 32.02
N VAL A 896 22.52 1.91 31.86
CA VAL A 896 21.84 2.77 32.84
C VAL A 896 20.46 2.19 33.14
N GLY A 897 20.21 1.85 34.41
CA GLY A 897 18.93 1.30 34.86
C GLY A 897 18.89 1.06 36.37
N ASP A 898 17.68 0.89 36.91
CA ASP A 898 17.42 0.51 38.29
C ASP A 898 17.77 -0.98 38.50
N ILE A 899 18.82 -1.27 39.28
CA ILE A 899 19.30 -2.64 39.53
C ILE A 899 18.20 -3.55 40.09
N ASN A 900 17.38 -3.03 41.01
CA ASN A 900 16.37 -3.84 41.68
C ASN A 900 15.26 -4.24 40.70
N LYS A 901 14.81 -3.30 39.86
CA LYS A 901 13.79 -3.59 38.84
C LYS A 901 14.32 -4.44 37.68
N MET A 902 15.62 -4.34 37.35
CA MET A 902 16.23 -5.21 36.33
C MET A 902 16.22 -6.69 36.77
N LYS A 903 16.33 -6.98 38.07
CA LYS A 903 16.26 -8.36 38.60
C LYS A 903 14.88 -9.02 38.43
N ASP A 904 13.80 -8.25 38.26
CA ASP A 904 12.44 -8.77 38.01
C ASP A 904 12.25 -9.33 36.58
N ILE A 905 13.23 -9.09 35.69
CA ILE A 905 13.23 -9.48 34.28
C ILE A 905 14.42 -10.42 34.03
N GLN A 906 14.16 -11.71 33.83
CA GLN A 906 15.18 -12.77 33.78
C GLN A 906 16.39 -12.42 32.88
N ILE A 907 16.16 -11.97 31.65
CA ILE A 907 17.25 -11.67 30.71
C ILE A 907 18.12 -10.47 31.14
N LEU A 908 17.58 -9.56 31.95
CA LEU A 908 18.33 -8.46 32.55
C LEU A 908 19.05 -8.89 33.84
N GLN A 909 18.46 -9.82 34.61
CA GLN A 909 19.14 -10.49 35.72
C GLN A 909 20.37 -11.29 35.22
N ASP A 910 20.22 -12.05 34.13
CA ASP A 910 21.32 -12.80 33.49
C ASP A 910 22.47 -11.86 33.08
N LEU A 911 22.14 -10.68 32.53
CA LEU A 911 23.10 -9.64 32.18
C LEU A 911 23.84 -9.08 33.40
N LEU A 912 23.13 -8.76 34.49
CA LEU A 912 23.74 -8.28 35.74
C LEU A 912 24.71 -9.32 36.33
N ALA A 913 24.31 -10.61 36.31
CA ALA A 913 25.16 -11.71 36.77
C ALA A 913 26.45 -11.83 35.93
N ILE A 914 26.36 -11.74 34.60
CA ILE A 914 27.53 -11.73 33.71
C ILE A 914 28.44 -10.53 33.97
N MET A 915 27.88 -9.39 34.40
CA MET A 915 28.64 -8.21 34.81
C MET A 915 29.22 -8.27 36.22
N ASN A 916 28.91 -9.31 37.01
CA ASN A 916 29.21 -9.44 38.44
C ASN A 916 28.62 -8.29 39.28
N ILE A 917 27.33 -7.98 39.07
CA ILE A 917 26.58 -6.97 39.83
C ILE A 917 25.50 -7.69 40.66
N ASP A 918 25.69 -7.65 41.99
CA ASP A 918 24.88 -8.37 42.99
C ASP A 918 23.51 -7.75 43.31
#